data_AF-A0A643KAZ1-F1
#
_entry.id   AF-A0A643KAZ1-F1
#
_cell.length_a   1.000
_cell.length_b   1.000
_cell.length_c   1.000
_cell.angle_alpha   90.00
_cell.angle_beta   90.00
_cell.angle_gamma   90.00
#
_symmetry.space_group_name_H-M   'P 1'
#
loop_
_entity.id
_entity.type
_entity.pdbx_description
1 polymer ?
#
loop_
_entity_poly.entity_id
_entity_poly.type
_entity_poly.pdbx_seq_one_letter_code
_entity_poly.pdbx_strand_id
1 'polypeptide(L)'
;MPADSPASVPLPDYEVEQYFPREHFDESPEDVRRLRARYGYVRTYFKRHPAGHRDLQRWLNQSRVGMTYDEYLTDSVKLAFVAAVVGSLIGVGVTYLLTQMGVLANASSPVSFGVGYNLIAPLLPYKVPILGTLLVLALSGLFGAGTYYTRYYLPKQRAEMRGRSVDILLPHAIVYMYALSHGGMSFLEVIRSVADAPDYGEVSREFEMIDRDMDLFGNDLFTALRNARNLTPSLNFEQFLDDLLSVLDSGGDVSAFLDRESSTYLEEARDEQEDFIETLSMLSEVFVAAFVAAPLLLIVTLMVISFLGGDTIGQLYALNYLIFPLGMLLFLLLIDVLSAPYTQDTVRTKHDVTIVEEIRTAIVNFGRMVRREIERARETRWGTNTDVASDGGVVDARLDHYRRANVVYDLRRLIGNPLDIMQRQPYLSAIITVPIAIAAPFVAISLGLATPSIDAMLADPYNTTVWLVVLPFAIVAVPLTVFHELRTRRERTLERRFPDTLNLLSSANQMGIPLVEALALVSRWSSGILADELRSLRNDIRWNYDAHSALMAFAGRLGVPQLSRVIRLIASGGRTSGDLSRVLSVAAEDTRNRYKLEKSRRRAMGSYIAIVVMGYLVYLFVILMLGASYLAPLAEMSASGQTGGVSGQGLPIGLSAVPLANFHVVFFHSALIQAVGSGLLAGKLADNSALSGLKYALGLSALALVAFALV
;
A
#
# COMPACT_ATOMS: atom_id res chain seq x y z
N MET A 1 6.71 3.34 -28.05
CA MET A 1 7.51 2.52 -28.98
C MET A 1 8.51 1.71 -28.17
N PRO A 2 8.75 0.42 -28.46
CA PRO A 2 7.93 -0.53 -29.23
C PRO A 2 6.95 -1.30 -28.34
N ALA A 3 6.08 -2.08 -28.98
CA ALA A 3 4.84 -2.66 -28.48
C ALA A 3 4.92 -4.18 -28.24
N ASP A 4 6.06 -4.69 -27.80
CA ASP A 4 6.25 -6.13 -27.62
C ASP A 4 6.66 -6.42 -26.17
N SER A 5 5.65 -6.71 -25.34
CA SER A 5 5.84 -7.51 -24.13
C SER A 5 5.83 -8.98 -24.57
N PRO A 6 6.95 -9.72 -24.47
CA PRO A 6 7.09 -11.07 -25.04
C PRO A 6 6.34 -12.18 -24.28
N ALA A 7 5.41 -11.85 -23.38
CA ALA A 7 4.74 -12.82 -22.50
C ALA A 7 3.22 -12.99 -22.75
N SER A 8 2.60 -12.22 -23.65
CA SER A 8 1.20 -12.46 -24.03
C SER A 8 1.16 -12.97 -25.46
N VAL A 9 0.61 -14.18 -25.67
CA VAL A 9 0.15 -14.60 -26.99
C VAL A 9 -0.74 -13.45 -27.53
N PRO A 10 -0.44 -12.85 -28.69
CA PRO A 10 -1.26 -11.77 -29.21
C PRO A 10 -2.66 -12.35 -29.48
N LEU A 11 -3.63 -11.88 -28.70
CA LEU A 11 -5.05 -12.16 -28.95
C LEU A 11 -5.33 -11.83 -30.43
N PRO A 12 -5.96 -12.74 -31.20
CA PRO A 12 -6.27 -12.47 -32.59
C PRO A 12 -7.04 -11.16 -32.75
N ASP A 13 -6.68 -10.33 -33.73
CA ASP A 13 -7.25 -8.99 -33.92
C ASP A 13 -8.79 -8.99 -33.93
N TYR A 14 -9.42 -10.04 -34.44
CA TYR A 14 -10.88 -10.17 -34.49
C TYR A 14 -11.56 -10.33 -33.11
N GLU A 15 -10.88 -10.91 -32.11
CA GLU A 15 -11.41 -11.04 -30.74
C GLU A 15 -11.27 -9.73 -29.96
N VAL A 16 -10.15 -9.04 -30.18
CA VAL A 16 -9.88 -7.71 -29.63
C VAL A 16 -10.90 -6.69 -30.15
N GLU A 17 -11.23 -6.75 -31.45
CA GLU A 17 -12.20 -5.88 -32.12
C GLU A 17 -13.65 -6.00 -31.63
N GLN A 18 -14.03 -7.08 -30.94
CA GLN A 18 -15.37 -7.23 -30.36
C GLN A 18 -15.63 -6.25 -29.21
N TYR A 19 -14.56 -5.79 -28.55
CA TYR A 19 -14.62 -4.90 -27.41
C TYR A 19 -14.33 -3.42 -27.75
N PHE A 20 -14.21 -3.11 -29.06
CA PHE A 20 -14.09 -1.74 -29.56
C PHE A 20 -15.42 -1.20 -30.07
N PRO A 21 -15.73 0.08 -29.84
CA PRO A 21 -16.83 0.74 -30.51
C PRO A 21 -16.61 0.71 -32.02
N ARG A 22 -17.37 -0.13 -32.75
CA ARG A 22 -17.38 -0.21 -34.22
C ARG A 22 -18.17 0.94 -34.85
N GLU A 23 -17.85 2.18 -34.49
CA GLU A 23 -18.36 3.33 -35.23
C GLU A 23 -17.40 3.61 -36.38
N HIS A 24 -17.82 3.32 -37.62
CA HIS A 24 -17.10 3.78 -38.81
C HIS A 24 -17.29 5.30 -38.92
N PHE A 25 -16.21 6.06 -38.79
CA PHE A 25 -16.24 7.51 -38.92
C PHE A 25 -15.77 7.89 -40.31
N ASP A 26 -16.63 8.59 -41.05
CA ASP A 26 -16.21 9.30 -42.24
C ASP A 26 -15.46 10.58 -41.80
N GLU A 27 -14.30 10.86 -42.39
CA GLU A 27 -13.48 12.03 -42.05
C GLU A 27 -14.02 13.34 -42.67
N SER A 28 -15.24 13.29 -43.21
CA SER A 28 -15.90 14.45 -43.80
C SER A 28 -15.96 15.64 -42.81
N PRO A 29 -15.76 16.88 -43.30
CA PRO A 29 -15.86 18.08 -42.44
C PRO A 29 -17.23 18.23 -41.76
N GLU A 30 -18.28 17.68 -42.35
CA GLU A 30 -19.65 17.70 -41.82
C GLU A 30 -19.80 16.74 -40.63
N ASP A 31 -19.26 15.53 -40.74
CA ASP A 31 -19.27 14.56 -39.64
C ASP A 31 -18.43 15.04 -38.46
N VAL A 32 -17.27 15.66 -38.71
CA VAL A 32 -16.45 16.26 -37.65
C VAL A 32 -17.20 17.39 -36.93
N ARG A 33 -17.94 18.23 -37.66
CA ARG A 33 -18.78 19.27 -37.04
C ARG A 33 -19.90 18.66 -36.21
N ARG A 34 -20.59 17.63 -36.72
CA ARG A 34 -21.64 16.91 -35.99
C ARG A 34 -21.12 16.29 -34.70
N LEU A 35 -19.95 15.64 -34.76
CA LEU A 35 -19.32 15.03 -33.59
C LEU A 35 -18.91 16.09 -32.56
N ARG A 36 -18.32 17.21 -32.98
CA ARG A 36 -17.97 18.31 -32.07
C ARG A 36 -19.19 18.90 -31.37
N ALA A 37 -20.30 19.05 -32.08
CA ALA A 37 -21.55 19.55 -31.49
C ALA A 37 -22.12 18.57 -30.44
N ARG A 38 -22.01 17.26 -30.68
CA ARG A 38 -22.54 16.22 -29.79
C ARG A 38 -21.65 15.91 -28.60
N TYR A 39 -20.33 15.86 -28.81
CA TYR A 39 -19.36 15.30 -27.85
C TYR A 39 -18.35 16.33 -27.35
N GLY A 40 -18.28 17.51 -27.95
CA GLY A 40 -17.25 18.52 -27.67
C GLY A 40 -15.93 18.26 -28.40
N TYR A 41 -15.03 19.25 -28.35
CA TYR A 41 -13.77 19.23 -29.11
C TYR A 41 -12.81 18.11 -28.68
N VAL A 42 -12.59 17.95 -27.36
CA VAL A 42 -11.61 17.00 -26.81
C VAL A 42 -12.04 15.55 -27.05
N ARG A 43 -13.30 15.20 -26.75
CA ARG A 43 -13.80 13.84 -26.97
C ARG A 43 -13.82 13.46 -28.45
N THR A 44 -14.17 14.42 -29.33
CA THR A 44 -14.12 14.20 -30.78
C THR A 44 -12.70 13.93 -31.26
N TYR A 45 -11.69 14.59 -30.69
CA TYR A 45 -10.29 14.32 -31.03
C TYR A 45 -9.91 12.87 -30.73
N PHE A 46 -10.25 12.36 -29.55
CA PHE A 46 -9.95 10.98 -29.17
C PHE A 46 -10.76 9.96 -29.99
N LYS A 47 -12.06 10.18 -30.20
CA LYS A 47 -12.91 9.29 -31.03
C LYS A 47 -12.37 9.11 -32.45
N ARG A 48 -11.71 10.12 -33.02
CA ARG A 48 -11.11 10.06 -34.36
C ARG A 48 -9.79 9.27 -34.43
N HIS A 49 -9.14 9.01 -33.30
CA HIS A 49 -7.85 8.32 -33.25
C HIS A 49 -7.91 7.05 -32.38
N PRO A 50 -8.76 6.06 -32.71
CA PRO A 50 -8.95 4.85 -31.88
C PRO A 50 -7.71 3.96 -31.82
N ALA A 51 -6.92 3.89 -32.90
CA ALA A 51 -5.82 2.94 -33.03
C ALA A 51 -4.75 3.09 -31.92
N GLY A 52 -4.44 4.33 -31.52
CA GLY A 52 -3.47 4.62 -30.46
C GLY A 52 -3.95 4.31 -29.03
N HIS A 53 -5.23 3.97 -28.86
CA HIS A 53 -5.86 3.78 -27.54
C HIS A 53 -6.42 2.37 -27.35
N ARG A 54 -5.97 1.40 -28.16
CA ARG A 54 -6.43 0.01 -28.06
C ARG A 54 -6.08 -0.62 -26.72
N ASP A 55 -4.83 -0.51 -26.32
CA ASP A 55 -4.36 -1.03 -25.03
C ASP A 55 -5.08 -0.36 -23.87
N LEU A 56 -5.33 0.95 -23.96
CA LEU A 56 -6.09 1.68 -22.94
C LEU A 56 -7.51 1.14 -22.81
N GLN A 57 -8.21 0.89 -23.91
CA GLN A 57 -9.55 0.28 -23.86
C GLN A 57 -9.50 -1.13 -23.25
N ARG A 58 -8.51 -1.95 -23.61
CA ARG A 58 -8.30 -3.27 -23.01
C ARG A 58 -8.10 -3.16 -21.49
N TRP A 59 -7.24 -2.26 -21.03
CA TRP A 59 -7.02 -2.03 -19.60
C TRP A 59 -8.26 -1.50 -18.89
N LEU A 60 -9.07 -0.64 -19.53
CA LEU A 60 -10.33 -0.15 -18.98
C LEU A 60 -11.36 -1.28 -18.80
N ASN A 61 -11.42 -2.20 -19.75
CA ASN A 61 -12.28 -3.39 -19.68
C ASN A 61 -11.78 -4.36 -18.60
N GLN A 62 -10.49 -4.70 -18.62
CA GLN A 62 -9.81 -5.53 -17.61
C GLN A 62 -9.87 -4.93 -16.20
N SER A 63 -9.97 -3.60 -16.05
CA SER A 63 -10.13 -2.94 -14.75
C SER A 63 -11.59 -2.67 -14.37
N ARG A 64 -12.56 -3.07 -15.20
CA ARG A 64 -14.01 -2.92 -14.99
C ARG A 64 -14.44 -1.48 -14.74
N VAL A 65 -13.80 -0.51 -15.39
CA VAL A 65 -14.13 0.91 -15.23
C VAL A 65 -15.46 1.27 -15.89
N GLY A 66 -15.92 0.48 -16.87
CA GLY A 66 -17.22 0.67 -17.53
C GLY A 66 -17.28 1.93 -18.40
N MET A 67 -16.13 2.47 -18.80
CA MET A 67 -16.02 3.66 -19.65
C MET A 67 -15.25 3.33 -20.92
N THR A 68 -15.55 4.04 -22.00
CA THR A 68 -14.76 4.01 -23.23
C THR A 68 -13.56 4.95 -23.13
N TYR A 69 -12.49 4.64 -23.87
CA TYR A 69 -11.22 5.38 -23.84
C TYR A 69 -11.41 6.89 -24.11
N ASP A 70 -12.33 7.26 -25.00
CA ASP A 70 -12.59 8.65 -25.39
C ASP A 70 -13.21 9.46 -24.24
N GLU A 71 -14.13 8.86 -23.48
CA GLU A 71 -14.73 9.50 -22.32
C GLU A 71 -13.71 9.63 -21.18
N TYR A 72 -12.97 8.55 -20.93
CA TYR A 72 -11.94 8.50 -19.89
C TYR A 72 -10.83 9.52 -20.12
N LEU A 73 -10.32 9.65 -21.35
CA LEU A 73 -9.26 10.61 -21.68
C LEU A 73 -9.77 12.05 -21.65
N THR A 74 -11.02 12.28 -22.06
CA THR A 74 -11.65 13.60 -21.97
C THR A 74 -11.71 14.09 -20.52
N ASP A 75 -12.12 13.23 -19.59
CA ASP A 75 -12.12 13.57 -18.16
C ASP A 75 -10.72 13.70 -17.58
N SER A 76 -9.76 12.93 -18.08
CA SER A 76 -8.35 13.05 -17.69
C SER A 76 -7.75 14.40 -18.09
N VAL A 77 -8.06 14.92 -19.28
CA VAL A 77 -7.63 16.26 -19.72
C VAL A 77 -8.25 17.36 -18.84
N LYS A 78 -9.54 17.26 -18.52
CA LYS A 78 -10.21 18.23 -17.62
C LYS A 78 -9.54 18.26 -16.24
N LEU A 79 -9.26 17.09 -15.67
CA LEU A 79 -8.59 16.98 -14.37
C LEU A 79 -7.14 17.48 -14.42
N ALA A 80 -6.40 17.20 -15.49
CA ALA A 80 -5.05 17.71 -15.69
C ALA A 80 -5.02 19.25 -15.76
N PHE A 81 -6.01 19.87 -16.41
CA PHE A 81 -6.13 21.32 -16.43
C PHE A 81 -6.37 21.90 -15.03
N VAL A 82 -7.30 21.32 -14.26
CA VAL A 82 -7.55 21.73 -12.87
C VAL A 82 -6.30 21.55 -12.00
N ALA A 83 -5.58 20.43 -12.16
CA ALA A 83 -4.34 20.16 -11.45
C ALA A 83 -3.24 21.16 -11.80
N ALA A 84 -3.12 21.58 -13.06
CA ALA A 84 -2.19 22.61 -13.49
C ALA A 84 -2.49 23.95 -12.81
N VAL A 85 -3.77 24.35 -12.74
CA VAL A 85 -4.19 25.56 -12.00
C VAL A 85 -3.83 25.47 -10.52
N VAL A 86 -4.09 24.34 -9.87
CA VAL A 86 -3.69 24.12 -8.46
C VAL A 86 -2.16 24.17 -8.31
N GLY A 87 -1.43 23.51 -9.21
CA GLY A 87 0.04 23.54 -9.23
C GLY A 87 0.60 24.95 -9.38
N SER A 88 -0.06 25.81 -10.16
CA SER A 88 0.32 27.22 -10.28
C SER A 88 0.12 27.99 -8.97
N LEU A 89 -0.99 27.77 -8.24
CA LEU A 89 -1.24 28.40 -6.94
C LEU A 89 -0.24 27.94 -5.88
N ILE A 90 0.05 26.63 -5.84
CA ILE A 90 1.11 26.08 -4.98
C ILE A 90 2.45 26.68 -5.34
N GLY A 91 2.77 26.81 -6.64
CA GLY A 91 4.01 27.40 -7.10
C GLY A 91 4.17 28.86 -6.66
N VAL A 92 3.08 29.64 -6.63
CA VAL A 92 3.11 31.01 -6.11
C VAL A 92 3.42 31.00 -4.61
N GLY A 93 2.79 30.11 -3.83
CA GLY A 93 3.04 29.96 -2.39
C GLY A 93 4.47 29.52 -2.06
N VAL A 94 4.99 28.52 -2.77
CA VAL A 94 6.38 28.04 -2.61
C VAL A 94 7.37 29.14 -2.99
N THR A 95 7.13 29.84 -4.11
CA THR A 95 7.95 30.98 -4.52
C THR A 95 8.01 32.05 -3.43
N TYR A 96 6.85 32.38 -2.83
CA TYR A 96 6.78 33.34 -1.73
C TYR A 96 7.60 32.89 -0.52
N LEU A 97 7.44 31.64 -0.08
CA LEU A 97 8.15 31.08 1.07
C LEU A 97 9.67 31.06 0.85
N LEU A 98 10.13 30.58 -0.30
CA LEU A 98 11.55 30.52 -0.61
C LEU A 98 12.18 31.92 -0.77
N THR A 99 11.37 32.91 -1.17
CA THR A 99 11.80 34.31 -1.20
C THR A 99 11.99 34.84 0.22
N GLN A 100 11.08 34.54 1.16
CA GLN A 100 11.20 34.94 2.58
C GLN A 100 12.39 34.28 3.29
N MET A 101 12.70 33.03 2.95
CA MET A 101 13.87 32.32 3.50
C MET A 101 15.21 32.80 2.90
N GLY A 102 15.20 33.76 1.97
CA GLY A 102 16.40 34.26 1.29
C GLY A 102 17.04 33.27 0.31
N VAL A 103 16.42 32.10 0.08
CA VAL A 103 16.96 31.02 -0.74
C VAL A 103 17.09 31.45 -2.21
N LEU A 104 16.05 32.06 -2.79
CA LEU A 104 16.11 32.56 -4.18
C LEU A 104 17.10 33.72 -4.34
N ALA A 105 17.23 34.56 -3.31
CA ALA A 105 18.16 35.68 -3.31
C ALA A 105 19.61 35.18 -3.33
N ASN A 106 19.91 34.16 -2.51
CA ASN A 106 21.26 33.60 -2.35
C ASN A 106 21.64 32.51 -3.38
N ALA A 107 20.71 32.10 -4.25
CA ALA A 107 20.98 31.09 -5.27
C ALA A 107 22.06 31.56 -6.28
N SER A 108 23.25 30.97 -6.28
CA SER A 108 24.31 31.30 -7.24
C SER A 108 24.22 30.42 -8.51
N SER A 109 24.65 30.96 -9.65
CA SER A 109 24.80 30.16 -10.88
C SER A 109 26.06 29.29 -10.74
N PRO A 110 25.99 27.96 -10.99
CA PRO A 110 27.16 27.09 -11.04
C PRO A 110 28.06 27.39 -12.26
N VAL A 111 27.51 28.08 -13.27
CA VAL A 111 28.21 28.40 -14.52
C VAL A 111 28.71 29.85 -14.47
N SER A 112 30.01 30.05 -14.64
CA SER A 112 30.61 31.39 -14.77
C SER A 112 30.44 31.90 -16.21
N PHE A 113 29.53 32.85 -16.39
CA PHE A 113 29.30 33.44 -17.71
C PHE A 113 30.36 34.51 -17.99
N GLY A 114 31.47 34.12 -18.63
CA GLY A 114 32.55 35.05 -19.00
C GLY A 114 32.14 36.09 -20.05
N VAL A 115 31.74 35.65 -21.25
CA VAL A 115 31.43 36.54 -22.39
C VAL A 115 29.93 36.95 -22.45
N GLY A 116 29.06 36.18 -21.78
CA GLY A 116 27.61 36.44 -21.70
C GLY A 116 27.18 37.39 -20.59
N TYR A 117 28.10 37.88 -19.74
CA TYR A 117 27.76 38.69 -18.57
C TYR A 117 26.99 39.97 -18.94
N ASN A 118 27.38 40.66 -20.01
CA ASN A 118 26.72 41.89 -20.45
C ASN A 118 25.27 41.67 -20.94
N LEU A 119 24.92 40.44 -21.34
CA LEU A 119 23.55 40.07 -21.73
C LEU A 119 22.69 39.69 -20.52
N ILE A 120 23.31 39.14 -19.46
CA ILE A 120 22.63 38.66 -18.24
C ILE A 120 22.55 39.76 -17.18
N ALA A 121 23.53 40.67 -17.12
CA ALA A 121 23.62 41.83 -16.23
C ALA A 121 22.30 42.61 -16.04
N PRO A 122 21.56 42.98 -17.10
CA PRO A 122 20.28 43.68 -16.94
C PRO A 122 19.16 42.83 -16.31
N LEU A 123 19.29 41.49 -16.30
CA LEU A 123 18.31 40.56 -15.74
C LEU A 123 18.58 40.21 -14.27
N LEU A 124 19.78 40.48 -13.73
CA LEU A 124 20.13 40.19 -12.33
C LEU A 124 19.16 40.82 -11.30
N PRO A 125 18.68 42.07 -11.47
CA PRO A 125 17.68 42.65 -10.56
C PRO A 125 16.35 41.91 -10.56
N TYR A 126 16.01 41.25 -11.67
CA TYR A 126 14.78 40.48 -11.86
C TYR A 126 14.97 38.98 -11.58
N LYS A 127 16.12 38.59 -11.01
CA LYS A 127 16.44 37.18 -10.71
C LYS A 127 15.35 36.48 -9.90
N VAL A 128 14.90 37.09 -8.80
CA VAL A 128 13.87 36.51 -7.92
C VAL A 128 12.53 36.31 -8.66
N PRO A 129 11.93 37.30 -9.34
CA PRO A 129 10.68 37.09 -10.07
C PRO A 129 10.81 36.16 -11.28
N ILE A 130 11.97 36.12 -11.97
CA ILE A 130 12.22 35.18 -13.06
C ILE A 130 12.24 33.73 -12.53
N LEU A 131 13.06 33.46 -11.51
CA LEU A 131 13.14 32.13 -10.90
C LEU A 131 11.79 31.70 -10.31
N GLY A 132 11.07 32.64 -9.68
CA GLY A 132 9.72 32.41 -9.17
C GLY A 132 8.72 32.04 -10.28
N THR A 133 8.70 32.77 -11.39
CA THR A 133 7.81 32.49 -12.53
C THR A 133 8.12 31.14 -13.17
N LEU A 134 9.42 30.83 -13.34
CA LEU A 134 9.86 29.53 -13.83
C LEU A 134 9.43 28.40 -12.89
N LEU A 135 9.53 28.60 -11.57
CA LEU A 135 9.07 27.64 -10.58
C LEU A 135 7.56 27.42 -10.65
N VAL A 136 6.77 28.48 -10.82
CA VAL A 136 5.30 28.39 -11.00
C VAL A 136 4.95 27.61 -12.28
N LEU A 137 5.59 27.91 -13.41
CA LEU A 137 5.36 27.20 -14.67
C LEU A 137 5.78 25.74 -14.59
N ALA A 138 6.93 25.47 -13.96
CA ALA A 138 7.42 24.11 -13.75
C ALA A 138 6.45 23.31 -12.89
N LEU A 139 5.95 23.87 -11.78
CA LEU A 139 4.98 23.21 -10.91
C LEU A 139 3.62 23.04 -11.60
N SER A 140 3.12 24.05 -12.31
CA SER A 140 1.89 23.94 -13.12
C SER A 140 2.00 22.82 -14.16
N GLY A 141 3.10 22.78 -14.90
CA GLY A 141 3.38 21.74 -15.89
C GLY A 141 3.51 20.36 -15.26
N LEU A 142 4.26 20.24 -14.17
CA LEU A 142 4.46 18.98 -13.43
C LEU A 142 3.13 18.43 -12.91
N PHE A 143 2.28 19.26 -12.30
CA PHE A 143 0.98 18.81 -11.80
C PHE A 143 0.02 18.43 -12.93
N GLY A 144 -0.03 19.22 -14.01
CA GLY A 144 -0.87 18.92 -15.17
C GLY A 144 -0.45 17.65 -15.90
N ALA A 145 0.82 17.59 -16.32
CA ALA A 145 1.38 16.43 -17.00
C ALA A 145 1.38 15.19 -16.11
N GLY A 146 1.77 15.34 -14.84
CA GLY A 146 1.74 14.27 -13.84
C GLY A 146 0.34 13.68 -13.68
N THR A 147 -0.68 14.53 -13.51
CA THR A 147 -2.08 14.06 -13.40
C THR A 147 -2.52 13.30 -14.65
N TYR A 148 -2.21 13.82 -15.84
CA TYR A 148 -2.57 13.15 -17.09
C TYR A 148 -1.88 11.79 -17.23
N TYR A 149 -0.55 11.73 -17.03
CA TYR A 149 0.22 10.50 -17.12
C TYR A 149 -0.24 9.47 -16.09
N THR A 150 -0.43 9.87 -14.83
CA THR A 150 -0.96 8.99 -13.79
C THR A 150 -2.32 8.45 -14.21
N ARG A 151 -3.25 9.29 -14.66
CA ARG A 151 -4.58 8.82 -15.09
C ARG A 151 -4.52 7.89 -16.29
N TYR A 152 -3.63 8.12 -17.25
CA TYR A 152 -3.46 7.28 -18.43
C TYR A 152 -3.00 5.85 -18.06
N TYR A 153 -2.01 5.72 -17.18
CA TYR A 153 -1.44 4.42 -16.79
C TYR A 153 -2.16 3.75 -15.61
N LEU A 154 -3.04 4.47 -14.91
CA LEU A 154 -3.76 3.94 -13.75
C LEU A 154 -4.69 2.76 -14.08
N PRO A 155 -5.42 2.70 -15.21
CA PRO A 155 -6.14 1.49 -15.62
C PRO A 155 -5.23 0.29 -15.81
N LYS A 156 -4.03 0.47 -16.41
CA LYS A 156 -3.02 -0.58 -16.56
C LYS A 156 -2.60 -1.14 -15.20
N GLN A 157 -2.18 -0.25 -14.29
CA GLN A 157 -1.77 -0.65 -12.94
C GLN A 157 -2.90 -1.37 -12.20
N ARG A 158 -4.16 -0.93 -12.37
CA ARG A 158 -5.32 -1.62 -11.79
C ARG A 158 -5.57 -2.98 -12.40
N ALA A 159 -5.47 -3.12 -13.72
CA ALA A 159 -5.60 -4.40 -14.40
C ALA A 159 -4.51 -5.37 -13.92
N GLU A 160 -3.25 -4.94 -13.86
CA GLU A 160 -2.12 -5.74 -13.35
C GLU A 160 -2.29 -6.11 -11.86
N MET A 161 -2.79 -5.20 -11.02
CA MET A 161 -3.14 -5.52 -9.63
C MET A 161 -4.26 -6.57 -9.53
N ARG A 162 -5.28 -6.47 -10.40
CA ARG A 162 -6.35 -7.47 -10.46
C ARG A 162 -5.83 -8.82 -10.93
N GLY A 163 -5.02 -8.86 -11.99
CA GLY A 163 -4.41 -10.08 -12.52
C GLY A 163 -3.62 -10.81 -11.45
N ARG A 164 -2.72 -10.10 -10.76
CA ARG A 164 -1.96 -10.65 -9.63
C ARG A 164 -2.86 -11.15 -8.49
N SER A 165 -3.92 -10.41 -8.16
CA SER A 165 -4.88 -10.87 -7.15
C SER A 165 -5.62 -12.14 -7.58
N VAL A 166 -5.84 -12.33 -8.88
CA VAL A 166 -6.40 -13.57 -9.43
C VAL A 166 -5.36 -14.69 -9.30
N ASP A 167 -4.14 -14.49 -9.78
CA ASP A 167 -3.05 -15.49 -9.75
C ASP A 167 -2.81 -16.04 -8.33
N ILE A 168 -2.73 -15.16 -7.33
CA ILE A 168 -2.50 -15.55 -5.92
C ILE A 168 -3.65 -16.39 -5.35
N LEU A 169 -4.89 -16.09 -5.74
CA LEU A 169 -6.09 -16.70 -5.16
C LEU A 169 -6.60 -17.90 -5.96
N LEU A 170 -6.18 -18.01 -7.22
CA LEU A 170 -6.61 -19.04 -8.16
C LEU A 170 -6.32 -20.46 -7.67
N PRO A 171 -5.10 -20.82 -7.18
CA PRO A 171 -4.83 -22.17 -6.66
C PRO A 171 -5.86 -22.58 -5.60
N HIS A 172 -6.27 -21.64 -4.75
CA HIS A 172 -7.22 -21.89 -3.67
C HIS A 172 -8.67 -21.98 -4.16
N ALA A 173 -9.02 -21.22 -5.19
CA ALA A 173 -10.32 -21.37 -5.85
C ALA A 173 -10.41 -22.73 -6.54
N ILE A 174 -9.35 -23.20 -7.18
CA ILE A 174 -9.29 -24.53 -7.82
C ILE A 174 -9.44 -25.63 -6.76
N VAL A 175 -8.75 -25.54 -5.62
CA VAL A 175 -8.93 -26.48 -4.49
C VAL A 175 -10.38 -26.49 -3.98
N TYR A 176 -11.03 -25.32 -3.91
CA TYR A 176 -12.44 -25.19 -3.53
C TYR A 176 -13.36 -25.85 -4.56
N MET A 177 -13.14 -25.56 -5.84
CA MET A 177 -13.89 -26.16 -6.94
C MET A 177 -13.75 -27.67 -6.97
N TYR A 178 -12.53 -28.18 -6.81
CA TYR A 178 -12.23 -29.61 -6.69
C TYR A 178 -13.00 -30.23 -5.52
N ALA A 179 -12.90 -29.64 -4.33
CA ALA A 179 -13.56 -30.16 -3.15
C ALA A 179 -15.09 -30.22 -3.30
N LEU A 180 -15.70 -29.20 -3.90
CA LEU A 180 -17.14 -29.19 -4.17
C LEU A 180 -17.56 -30.19 -5.27
N SER A 181 -16.82 -30.20 -6.39
CA SER A 181 -17.09 -31.09 -7.53
C SER A 181 -16.99 -32.56 -7.11
N HIS A 182 -15.92 -32.89 -6.37
CA HIS A 182 -15.73 -34.23 -5.82
C HIS A 182 -16.79 -34.57 -4.75
N GLY A 183 -17.29 -33.58 -4.02
CA GLY A 183 -18.42 -33.71 -3.08
C GLY A 183 -19.78 -33.95 -3.75
N GLY A 184 -19.81 -34.09 -5.08
CA GLY A 184 -21.00 -34.41 -5.87
C GLY A 184 -21.76 -33.18 -6.38
N MET A 185 -21.21 -31.98 -6.24
CA MET A 185 -21.81 -30.77 -6.80
C MET A 185 -21.62 -30.73 -8.32
N SER A 186 -22.64 -30.29 -9.07
CA SER A 186 -22.50 -30.13 -10.52
C SER A 186 -21.55 -28.99 -10.87
N PHE A 187 -20.86 -29.06 -12.01
CA PHE A 187 -19.88 -28.03 -12.39
C PHE A 187 -20.48 -26.60 -12.47
N LEU A 188 -21.73 -26.48 -12.92
CA LEU A 188 -22.44 -25.18 -12.93
C LEU A 188 -22.69 -24.64 -11.51
N GLU A 189 -23.05 -25.51 -10.57
CA GLU A 189 -23.19 -25.14 -9.16
C GLU A 189 -21.83 -24.80 -8.51
N VAL A 190 -20.75 -25.45 -8.95
CA VAL A 190 -19.38 -25.13 -8.52
C VAL A 190 -18.99 -23.72 -8.97
N ILE A 191 -19.24 -23.35 -10.24
CA ILE A 191 -19.01 -21.99 -10.76
C ILE A 191 -19.77 -20.96 -9.92
N ARG A 192 -21.07 -21.20 -9.68
CA ARG A 192 -21.92 -20.32 -8.85
C ARG A 192 -21.41 -20.20 -7.43
N SER A 193 -20.97 -21.32 -6.83
CA SER A 193 -20.43 -21.33 -5.48
C SER A 193 -19.14 -20.51 -5.35
N VAL A 194 -18.28 -20.52 -6.38
CA VAL A 194 -17.09 -19.65 -6.41
C VAL A 194 -17.49 -18.19 -6.64
N ALA A 195 -18.45 -17.90 -7.52
CA ALA A 195 -18.96 -16.56 -7.78
C ALA A 195 -19.54 -15.91 -6.50
N ASP A 196 -20.29 -16.68 -5.70
CA ASP A 196 -20.92 -16.23 -4.45
C ASP A 196 -19.96 -16.19 -3.25
N ALA A 197 -18.69 -16.56 -3.42
CA ALA A 197 -17.70 -16.61 -2.36
C ALA A 197 -16.77 -15.38 -2.40
N PRO A 198 -17.12 -14.26 -1.72
CA PRO A 198 -16.34 -13.01 -1.78
C PRO A 198 -14.91 -13.15 -1.24
N ASP A 199 -14.63 -14.19 -0.46
CA ASP A 199 -13.31 -14.48 0.08
C ASP A 199 -12.32 -15.04 -0.96
N TYR A 200 -12.77 -15.29 -2.19
CA TYR A 200 -11.87 -15.55 -3.33
C TYR A 200 -11.57 -14.26 -4.12
N GLY A 201 -11.96 -13.10 -3.61
CA GLY A 201 -11.46 -11.79 -4.05
C GLY A 201 -11.78 -11.47 -5.51
N GLU A 202 -10.74 -11.27 -6.33
CA GLU A 202 -10.94 -11.03 -7.76
C GLU A 202 -11.29 -12.31 -8.53
N VAL A 203 -10.91 -13.50 -8.05
CA VAL A 203 -11.27 -14.78 -8.70
C VAL A 203 -12.78 -14.96 -8.68
N SER A 204 -13.43 -14.79 -7.53
CA SER A 204 -14.90 -14.88 -7.45
C SER A 204 -15.58 -13.85 -8.34
N ARG A 205 -14.99 -12.67 -8.52
CA ARG A 205 -15.50 -11.68 -9.48
C ARG A 205 -15.36 -12.08 -10.93
N GLU A 206 -14.32 -12.83 -11.30
CA GLU A 206 -14.20 -13.41 -12.65
C GLU A 206 -15.23 -14.53 -12.86
N PHE A 207 -15.45 -15.39 -11.86
CA PHE A 207 -16.54 -16.38 -11.90
C PHE A 207 -17.94 -15.76 -11.86
N GLU A 208 -18.13 -14.65 -11.14
CA GLU A 208 -19.38 -13.84 -11.15
C GLU A 208 -19.66 -13.29 -12.55
N MET A 209 -18.62 -12.93 -13.31
CA MET A 209 -18.81 -12.52 -14.69
C MET A 209 -19.28 -13.69 -15.56
N ILE A 210 -18.70 -14.88 -15.39
CA ILE A 210 -19.13 -16.10 -16.11
C ILE A 210 -20.59 -16.43 -15.77
N ASP A 211 -20.94 -16.44 -14.49
CA ASP A 211 -22.31 -16.72 -14.03
C ASP A 211 -23.31 -15.68 -14.55
N ARG A 212 -22.95 -14.38 -14.46
CA ARG A 212 -23.79 -13.29 -14.98
C ARG A 212 -23.96 -13.34 -16.50
N ASP A 213 -22.92 -13.72 -17.23
CA ASP A 213 -22.96 -13.89 -18.69
C ASP A 213 -23.94 -15.01 -19.10
N MET A 214 -24.05 -16.05 -18.29
CA MET A 214 -25.05 -17.11 -18.48
C MET A 214 -26.45 -16.66 -18.05
N ASP A 215 -26.60 -16.14 -16.84
CA ASP A 215 -27.91 -15.90 -16.22
C ASP A 215 -28.62 -14.63 -16.74
N LEU A 216 -27.89 -13.54 -16.99
CA LEU A 216 -28.47 -12.28 -17.47
C LEU A 216 -28.49 -12.17 -19.00
N PHE A 217 -27.42 -12.62 -19.66
CA PHE A 217 -27.28 -12.47 -21.10
C PHE A 217 -27.68 -13.72 -21.89
N GLY A 218 -27.94 -14.85 -21.20
CA GLY A 218 -28.39 -16.09 -21.83
C GLY A 218 -27.31 -16.77 -22.68
N ASN A 219 -26.03 -16.44 -22.48
CA ASN A 219 -24.93 -17.10 -23.18
C ASN A 219 -24.76 -18.53 -22.64
N ASP A 220 -24.34 -19.46 -23.49
CA ASP A 220 -23.96 -20.79 -23.05
C ASP A 220 -22.64 -20.77 -22.27
N LEU A 221 -22.39 -21.84 -21.49
CA LEU A 221 -21.20 -21.96 -20.64
C LEU A 221 -19.89 -21.81 -21.43
N PHE A 222 -19.79 -22.37 -22.65
CA PHE A 222 -18.56 -22.28 -23.44
C PHE A 222 -18.30 -20.85 -23.89
N THR A 223 -19.34 -20.15 -24.36
CA THR A 223 -19.24 -18.73 -24.72
C THR A 223 -18.89 -17.87 -23.51
N ALA A 224 -19.51 -18.10 -22.35
CA ALA A 224 -19.22 -17.37 -21.12
C ALA A 224 -17.77 -17.58 -20.63
N LEU A 225 -17.28 -18.82 -20.64
CA LEU A 225 -15.88 -19.14 -20.30
C LEU A 225 -14.89 -18.51 -21.30
N ARG A 226 -15.19 -18.54 -22.60
CA ARG A 226 -14.35 -17.91 -23.63
C ARG A 226 -14.31 -16.38 -23.49
N ASN A 227 -15.44 -15.75 -23.16
CA ASN A 227 -15.49 -14.31 -22.87
C ASN A 227 -14.64 -13.95 -21.65
N ALA A 228 -14.74 -14.72 -20.57
CA ALA A 228 -13.96 -14.52 -19.36
C ALA A 228 -12.44 -14.71 -19.62
N ARG A 229 -12.07 -15.75 -20.38
CA ARG A 229 -10.69 -15.97 -20.83
C ARG A 229 -10.15 -14.76 -21.61
N ASN A 230 -10.91 -14.24 -22.57
CA ASN A 230 -10.45 -13.13 -23.41
C ASN A 230 -10.34 -11.79 -22.66
N LEU A 231 -11.07 -11.65 -21.55
CA LEU A 231 -11.12 -10.42 -20.78
C LEU A 231 -10.19 -10.43 -19.56
N THR A 232 -9.81 -11.58 -19.03
CA THR A 232 -9.03 -11.64 -17.79
C THR A 232 -7.69 -10.91 -17.93
N PRO A 233 -7.24 -10.20 -16.88
CA PRO A 233 -5.88 -9.64 -16.81
C PRO A 233 -4.82 -10.66 -16.35
N SER A 234 -5.22 -11.87 -15.95
CA SER A 234 -4.35 -12.93 -15.42
C SER A 234 -4.08 -14.00 -16.48
N LEU A 235 -2.80 -14.26 -16.75
CA LEU A 235 -2.37 -15.31 -17.69
C LEU A 235 -2.63 -16.71 -17.14
N ASN A 236 -2.44 -16.92 -15.83
CA ASN A 236 -2.71 -18.20 -15.19
C ASN A 236 -4.21 -18.55 -15.24
N PHE A 237 -5.08 -17.56 -15.04
CA PHE A 237 -6.51 -17.77 -15.18
C PHE A 237 -6.94 -17.97 -16.65
N GLU A 238 -6.31 -17.26 -17.59
CA GLU A 238 -6.49 -17.48 -19.02
C GLU A 238 -6.19 -18.93 -19.39
N GLN A 239 -5.01 -19.43 -18.98
CA GLN A 239 -4.57 -20.81 -19.18
C GLN A 239 -5.50 -21.83 -18.53
N PHE A 240 -5.87 -21.61 -17.25
CA PHE A 240 -6.82 -22.48 -16.54
C PHE A 240 -8.17 -22.59 -17.28
N LEU A 241 -8.70 -21.46 -17.80
CA LEU A 241 -9.95 -21.46 -18.55
C LEU A 241 -9.81 -22.15 -19.91
N ASP A 242 -8.68 -21.99 -20.60
CA ASP A 242 -8.40 -22.71 -21.85
C ASP A 242 -8.29 -24.23 -21.64
N ASP A 243 -7.59 -24.67 -20.59
CA ASP A 243 -7.47 -26.08 -20.26
C ASP A 243 -8.82 -26.67 -19.84
N LEU A 244 -9.61 -25.92 -19.07
CA LEU A 244 -10.97 -26.28 -18.71
C LEU A 244 -11.87 -26.41 -19.95
N LEU A 245 -11.81 -25.45 -20.88
CA LEU A 245 -12.57 -25.49 -22.14
C LEU A 245 -12.22 -26.73 -22.95
N SER A 246 -10.95 -27.13 -23.00
CA SER A 246 -10.48 -28.35 -23.67
C SER A 246 -11.06 -29.63 -23.03
N VAL A 247 -11.10 -29.70 -21.70
CA VAL A 247 -11.73 -30.83 -20.97
C VAL A 247 -13.23 -30.88 -21.24
N LEU A 248 -13.91 -29.72 -21.25
CA LEU A 248 -15.34 -29.64 -21.52
C LEU A 248 -15.68 -30.02 -22.97
N ASP A 249 -14.88 -29.59 -23.96
CA ASP A 249 -15.09 -29.91 -25.38
C ASP A 249 -14.90 -31.40 -25.68
N SER A 250 -13.94 -32.03 -24.99
CA SER A 250 -13.69 -33.47 -25.08
C SER A 250 -14.65 -34.34 -24.23
N GLY A 251 -15.51 -33.73 -23.40
CA GLY A 251 -16.41 -34.43 -22.49
C GLY A 251 -15.68 -35.17 -21.37
N GLY A 252 -14.50 -34.71 -20.96
CA GLY A 252 -13.68 -35.32 -19.91
C GLY A 252 -14.21 -35.09 -18.49
N ASP A 253 -13.59 -35.76 -17.51
CA ASP A 253 -13.93 -35.62 -16.09
C ASP A 253 -13.35 -34.32 -15.50
N VAL A 254 -14.22 -33.34 -15.31
CA VAL A 254 -13.88 -32.04 -14.71
C VAL A 254 -13.35 -32.19 -13.27
N SER A 255 -13.84 -33.16 -12.50
CA SER A 255 -13.36 -33.37 -11.13
C SER A 255 -11.91 -33.86 -11.12
N ALA A 256 -11.55 -34.78 -12.04
CA ALA A 256 -10.18 -35.26 -12.21
C ALA A 256 -9.25 -34.18 -12.77
N PHE A 257 -9.77 -33.29 -13.62
CA PHE A 257 -9.04 -32.10 -14.08
C PHE A 257 -8.73 -31.16 -12.91
N LEU A 258 -9.74 -30.78 -12.11
CA LEU A 258 -9.59 -29.88 -10.98
C LEU A 258 -8.64 -30.43 -9.90
N ASP A 259 -8.62 -31.75 -9.67
CA ASP A 259 -7.65 -32.41 -8.78
C ASP A 259 -6.21 -32.16 -9.23
N ARG A 260 -5.93 -32.42 -10.52
CA ARG A 260 -4.60 -32.24 -11.11
C ARG A 260 -4.17 -30.77 -11.07
N GLU A 261 -5.03 -29.87 -11.54
CA GLU A 261 -4.74 -28.43 -11.52
C GLU A 261 -4.52 -27.92 -10.10
N SER A 262 -5.29 -28.41 -9.12
CA SER A 262 -5.09 -28.01 -7.72
C SER A 262 -3.68 -28.31 -7.23
N SER A 263 -3.12 -29.47 -7.60
CA SER A 263 -1.77 -29.85 -7.21
C SER A 263 -0.70 -29.02 -7.93
N THR A 264 -0.85 -28.84 -9.25
CA THR A 264 0.09 -28.06 -10.08
C THR A 264 0.19 -26.62 -9.58
N TYR A 265 -0.95 -25.93 -9.42
CA TYR A 265 -0.99 -24.54 -8.99
C TYR A 265 -0.54 -24.34 -7.53
N LEU A 266 -0.70 -25.34 -6.66
CA LEU A 266 -0.16 -25.28 -5.29
C LEU A 266 1.36 -25.45 -5.25
N GLU A 267 1.92 -26.28 -6.15
CA GLU A 267 3.36 -26.46 -6.29
C GLU A 267 4.00 -25.20 -6.88
N GLU A 268 3.44 -24.65 -7.95
CA GLU A 268 3.90 -23.40 -8.56
C GLU A 268 3.84 -22.21 -7.57
N ALA A 269 2.74 -22.07 -6.83
CA ALA A 269 2.62 -21.02 -5.81
C ALA A 269 3.62 -21.19 -4.65
N ARG A 270 4.08 -22.41 -4.39
CA ARG A 270 5.12 -22.68 -3.40
C ARG A 270 6.50 -22.29 -3.94
N ASP A 271 6.80 -22.66 -5.18
CA ASP A 271 8.07 -22.34 -5.83
C ASP A 271 8.24 -20.83 -5.97
N GLU A 272 7.19 -20.13 -6.43
CA GLU A 272 7.13 -18.66 -6.45
C GLU A 272 7.41 -18.03 -5.07
N GLN A 273 6.88 -18.64 -4.01
CA GLN A 273 7.07 -18.16 -2.64
C GLN A 273 8.50 -18.39 -2.14
N GLU A 274 9.17 -19.48 -2.56
CA GLU A 274 10.58 -19.75 -2.26
C GLU A 274 11.50 -18.78 -3.03
N ASP A 275 11.27 -18.57 -4.33
CA ASP A 275 12.00 -17.60 -5.18
C ASP A 275 11.87 -16.16 -4.65
N PHE A 276 10.69 -15.79 -4.16
CA PHE A 276 10.47 -14.50 -3.53
C PHE A 276 11.32 -14.31 -2.27
N ILE A 277 11.42 -15.34 -1.43
CA ILE A 277 12.24 -15.31 -0.21
C ILE A 277 13.72 -15.13 -0.57
N GLU A 278 14.19 -15.83 -1.61
CA GLU A 278 15.56 -15.68 -2.11
C GLU A 278 15.82 -14.27 -2.65
N THR A 279 14.86 -13.69 -3.38
CA THR A 279 14.96 -12.31 -3.86
C THR A 279 15.06 -11.32 -2.69
N LEU A 280 14.25 -11.48 -1.64
CA LEU A 280 14.35 -10.66 -0.44
C LEU A 280 15.70 -10.82 0.28
N SER A 281 16.28 -12.02 0.25
CA SER A 281 17.63 -12.29 0.76
C SER A 281 18.66 -11.41 0.07
N MET A 282 18.69 -11.46 -1.26
CA MET A 282 19.62 -10.68 -2.08
C MET A 282 19.44 -9.18 -1.83
N LEU A 283 18.20 -8.71 -1.74
CA LEU A 283 17.91 -7.30 -1.42
C LEU A 283 18.41 -6.92 -0.02
N SER A 284 18.27 -7.78 0.99
CA SER A 284 18.77 -7.50 2.33
C SER A 284 20.30 -7.36 2.37
N GLU A 285 21.02 -8.15 1.57
CA GLU A 285 22.48 -8.06 1.44
C GLU A 285 22.90 -6.77 0.73
N VAL A 286 22.24 -6.46 -0.40
CA VAL A 286 22.45 -5.21 -1.13
C VAL A 286 22.15 -4.01 -0.24
N PHE A 287 21.11 -4.07 0.60
CA PHE A 287 20.79 -3.01 1.56
C PHE A 287 21.94 -2.77 2.54
N VAL A 288 22.47 -3.82 3.17
CA VAL A 288 23.59 -3.66 4.12
C VAL A 288 24.81 -3.10 3.39
N ALA A 289 25.15 -3.60 2.20
CA ALA A 289 26.27 -3.05 1.44
C ALA A 289 26.05 -1.56 1.07
N ALA A 290 24.89 -1.22 0.52
CA ALA A 290 24.61 0.09 -0.05
C ALA A 290 24.24 1.17 0.98
N PHE A 291 23.60 0.80 2.09
CA PHE A 291 23.10 1.76 3.09
C PHE A 291 23.81 1.67 4.43
N VAL A 292 24.48 0.57 4.75
CA VAL A 292 25.30 0.48 5.97
C VAL A 292 26.76 0.76 5.62
N ALA A 293 27.39 -0.07 4.79
CA ALA A 293 28.84 -0.01 4.56
C ALA A 293 29.27 1.19 3.71
N ALA A 294 28.64 1.42 2.56
CA ALA A 294 29.02 2.51 1.66
C ALA A 294 28.86 3.91 2.31
N PRO A 295 27.76 4.20 3.02
CA PRO A 295 27.61 5.40 3.83
C PRO A 295 28.69 5.61 4.87
N LEU A 296 29.06 4.57 5.62
CA LEU A 296 30.15 4.67 6.60
C LEU A 296 31.47 5.01 5.92
N LEU A 297 31.80 4.34 4.82
CA LEU A 297 33.00 4.64 4.05
C LEU A 297 32.97 6.10 3.56
N LEU A 298 31.84 6.56 3.04
CA LEU A 298 31.69 7.92 2.54
C LEU A 298 31.81 8.95 3.67
N ILE A 299 31.17 8.70 4.82
CA ILE A 299 31.29 9.55 6.01
C ILE A 299 32.75 9.61 6.48
N VAL A 300 33.43 8.47 6.60
CA VAL A 300 34.84 8.41 7.01
C VAL A 300 35.73 9.15 6.04
N THR A 301 35.59 8.93 4.74
CA THR A 301 36.41 9.60 3.72
C THR A 301 36.17 11.11 3.69
N LEU A 302 34.91 11.58 3.73
CA LEU A 302 34.58 13.00 3.81
C LEU A 302 35.07 13.65 5.12
N MET A 303 35.02 12.91 6.23
CA MET A 303 35.57 13.37 7.50
C MET A 303 37.09 13.54 7.41
N VAL A 304 37.81 12.55 6.86
CA VAL A 304 39.25 12.63 6.65
C VAL A 304 39.62 13.80 5.74
N ILE A 305 38.93 13.98 4.60
CA ILE A 305 39.17 15.13 3.71
C ILE A 305 38.91 16.46 4.44
N SER A 306 37.89 16.53 5.29
CA SER A 306 37.63 17.71 6.12
C SER A 306 38.78 18.02 7.07
N PHE A 307 39.35 16.98 7.70
CA PHE A 307 40.50 17.13 8.59
C PHE A 307 41.77 17.54 7.85
N LEU A 308 41.89 17.21 6.56
CA LEU A 308 42.96 17.70 5.69
C LEU A 308 42.72 19.15 5.18
N GLY A 309 41.64 19.80 5.62
CA GLY A 309 41.31 21.19 5.29
C GLY A 309 40.37 21.36 4.09
N GLY A 310 39.72 20.29 3.62
CA GLY A 310 38.69 20.38 2.58
C GLY A 310 37.33 20.83 3.12
N ASP A 311 36.59 21.62 2.34
CA ASP A 311 35.19 21.93 2.64
C ASP A 311 34.28 20.78 2.19
N THR A 312 33.93 19.91 3.15
CA THR A 312 33.10 18.72 2.92
C THR A 312 31.73 18.75 3.63
N ILE A 313 31.43 19.82 4.38
CA ILE A 313 30.22 19.91 5.20
C ILE A 313 28.96 19.92 4.34
N GLY A 314 28.98 20.65 3.21
CA GLY A 314 27.87 20.66 2.26
C GLY A 314 27.56 19.26 1.71
N GLN A 315 28.60 18.49 1.37
CA GLN A 315 28.48 17.12 0.88
C GLN A 315 27.95 16.19 1.97
N LEU A 316 28.38 16.35 3.23
CA LEU A 316 27.86 15.57 4.37
C LEU A 316 26.38 15.87 4.64
N TYR A 317 25.95 17.13 4.55
CA TYR A 317 24.54 17.48 4.67
C TYR A 317 23.71 16.93 3.52
N ALA A 318 24.19 17.03 2.28
CA ALA A 318 23.52 16.43 1.13
C ALA A 318 23.42 14.91 1.27
N LEU A 319 24.50 14.25 1.72
CA LEU A 319 24.53 12.82 1.96
C LEU A 319 23.46 12.40 2.98
N ASN A 320 23.43 13.08 4.13
CA ASN A 320 22.60 12.67 5.26
C ASN A 320 21.12 13.03 5.12
N TYR A 321 20.80 14.23 4.63
CA TYR A 321 19.42 14.72 4.59
C TYR A 321 18.73 14.53 3.25
N LEU A 322 19.48 14.28 2.17
CA LEU A 322 18.93 14.06 0.84
C LEU A 322 19.20 12.63 0.34
N ILE A 323 20.46 12.22 0.26
CA ILE A 323 20.82 10.94 -0.38
C ILE A 323 20.34 9.74 0.45
N PHE A 324 20.57 9.70 1.77
CA PHE A 324 20.13 8.55 2.58
C PHE A 324 18.61 8.42 2.66
N PRO A 325 17.83 9.47 2.99
CA PRO A 325 16.38 9.33 3.09
C PRO A 325 15.76 9.00 1.73
N LEU A 326 16.23 9.64 0.65
CA LEU A 326 15.75 9.35 -0.70
C LEU A 326 16.11 7.93 -1.13
N GLY A 327 17.36 7.50 -0.89
CA GLY A 327 17.82 6.17 -1.22
C GLY A 327 17.08 5.08 -0.43
N MET A 328 16.84 5.29 0.86
CA MET A 328 16.05 4.39 1.70
C MET A 328 14.59 4.33 1.24
N LEU A 329 13.99 5.48 0.89
CA LEU A 329 12.63 5.53 0.35
C LEU A 329 12.52 4.83 -1.01
N LEU A 330 13.47 5.08 -1.91
CA LEU A 330 13.54 4.41 -3.21
C LEU A 330 13.73 2.91 -3.04
N PHE A 331 14.55 2.49 -2.08
CA PHE A 331 14.78 1.08 -1.80
C PHE A 331 13.56 0.41 -1.15
N LEU A 332 12.87 1.10 -0.24
CA LEU A 332 11.58 0.64 0.29
C LEU A 332 10.55 0.49 -0.83
N LEU A 333 10.50 1.44 -1.78
CA LEU A 333 9.65 1.35 -2.96
C LEU A 333 10.06 0.19 -3.87
N LEU A 334 11.36 -0.04 -4.06
CA LEU A 334 11.86 -1.18 -4.82
C LEU A 334 11.39 -2.50 -4.22
N ILE A 335 11.54 -2.66 -2.89
CA ILE A 335 10.99 -3.82 -2.19
C ILE A 335 9.48 -3.87 -2.33
N ASP A 336 8.77 -2.75 -2.19
CA ASP A 336 7.31 -2.72 -2.33
C ASP A 336 6.86 -3.19 -3.70
N VAL A 337 7.49 -2.73 -4.77
CA VAL A 337 7.21 -3.13 -6.16
C VAL A 337 7.56 -4.59 -6.41
N LEU A 338 8.70 -5.07 -5.89
CA LEU A 338 9.14 -6.46 -6.04
C LEU A 338 8.36 -7.44 -5.14
N SER A 339 7.85 -6.95 -4.00
CA SER A 339 7.00 -7.73 -3.09
C SER A 339 5.55 -7.73 -3.53
N ALA A 340 5.07 -6.71 -4.24
CA ALA A 340 3.70 -6.56 -4.72
C ALA A 340 3.12 -7.80 -5.44
N PRO A 341 3.89 -8.60 -6.23
CA PRO A 341 3.39 -9.85 -6.81
C PRO A 341 3.17 -10.98 -5.81
N TYR A 342 3.84 -10.94 -4.66
CA TYR A 342 3.84 -12.01 -3.67
C TYR A 342 3.15 -11.60 -2.36
N THR A 343 2.56 -10.40 -2.32
CA THR A 343 1.73 -9.96 -1.22
C THR A 343 0.44 -10.74 -1.27
N GLN A 344 0.33 -11.80 -0.46
CA GLN A 344 -0.94 -12.44 -0.21
C GLN A 344 -1.86 -11.42 0.47
N ASP A 345 -2.63 -10.70 -0.34
CA ASP A 345 -3.75 -9.90 0.11
C ASP A 345 -4.69 -10.86 0.83
N THR A 346 -4.62 -10.88 2.16
CA THR A 346 -5.70 -11.38 2.98
C THR A 346 -6.93 -10.60 2.51
N VAL A 347 -7.81 -11.26 1.76
CA VAL A 347 -9.07 -10.75 1.18
C VAL A 347 -9.44 -9.40 1.77
N ARG A 348 -9.37 -8.39 0.91
CA ARG A 348 -9.88 -7.03 1.12
C ARG A 348 -10.91 -6.95 2.24
N THR A 349 -10.45 -6.73 3.48
CA THR A 349 -11.30 -6.16 4.52
C THR A 349 -11.49 -4.67 4.24
N LYS A 350 -11.97 -4.30 3.05
CA LYS A 350 -12.42 -2.95 2.67
C LYS A 350 -11.44 -1.78 2.93
N HIS A 351 -10.20 -1.99 3.38
CA HIS A 351 -9.37 -0.92 3.97
C HIS A 351 -7.86 -0.98 3.68
N ASP A 352 -7.36 -1.88 2.84
CA ASP A 352 -6.01 -1.70 2.30
C ASP A 352 -6.11 -1.00 0.95
N VAL A 353 -6.14 0.33 1.02
CA VAL A 353 -5.90 1.20 -0.12
C VAL A 353 -4.67 2.02 0.23
N THR A 354 -3.81 2.26 -0.76
CA THR A 354 -2.59 3.07 -0.63
C THR A 354 -2.81 4.33 0.21
N ILE A 355 -1.81 4.71 1.02
CA ILE A 355 -1.82 5.88 1.93
C ILE A 355 -2.43 7.13 1.27
N VAL A 356 -2.21 7.29 -0.04
CA VAL A 356 -2.71 8.39 -0.87
C VAL A 356 -4.24 8.37 -1.05
N GLU A 357 -4.85 7.20 -1.31
CA GLU A 357 -6.29 7.08 -1.49
C GLU A 357 -7.03 7.12 -0.13
N GLU A 358 -6.35 6.73 0.96
CA GLU A 358 -6.86 6.78 2.32
C GLU A 358 -6.92 8.22 2.85
N ILE A 359 -5.86 9.02 2.65
CA ILE A 359 -5.87 10.47 2.88
C ILE A 359 -6.95 11.14 2.02
N ARG A 360 -7.06 10.75 0.75
CA ARG A 360 -8.13 11.24 -0.14
C ARG A 360 -9.51 10.89 0.40
N THR A 361 -9.73 9.66 0.85
CA THR A 361 -11.04 9.21 1.35
C THR A 361 -11.38 9.88 2.67
N ALA A 362 -10.42 10.05 3.58
CA ALA A 362 -10.59 10.79 4.82
C ALA A 362 -10.88 12.28 4.58
N ILE A 363 -10.12 12.95 3.70
CA ILE A 363 -10.32 14.36 3.33
C ILE A 363 -11.65 14.53 2.59
N VAL A 364 -12.02 13.63 1.68
CA VAL A 364 -13.29 13.71 0.96
C VAL A 364 -14.46 13.36 1.87
N ASN A 365 -14.33 12.41 2.80
CA ASN A 365 -15.38 12.11 3.78
C ASN A 365 -15.57 13.25 4.77
N PHE A 366 -14.48 13.87 5.25
CA PHE A 366 -14.52 15.07 6.07
C PHE A 366 -15.07 16.25 5.28
N GLY A 367 -14.67 16.45 4.03
CA GLY A 367 -15.20 17.46 3.12
C GLY A 367 -16.69 17.25 2.84
N ARG A 368 -17.15 16.00 2.70
CA ARG A 368 -18.58 15.66 2.59
C ARG A 368 -19.32 15.88 3.92
N MET A 369 -18.69 15.63 5.06
CA MET A 369 -19.27 15.91 6.38
C MET A 369 -19.44 17.41 6.60
N VAL A 370 -18.39 18.19 6.34
CA VAL A 370 -18.39 19.66 6.42
C VAL A 370 -19.36 20.24 5.40
N ARG A 371 -19.38 19.73 4.16
CA ARG A 371 -20.36 20.14 3.14
C ARG A 371 -21.78 19.83 3.58
N ARG A 372 -22.05 18.65 4.15
CA ARG A 372 -23.39 18.31 4.70
C ARG A 372 -23.77 19.21 5.86
N GLU A 373 -22.82 19.61 6.70
CA GLU A 373 -23.10 20.51 7.83
C GLU A 373 -23.32 21.96 7.36
N ILE A 374 -22.61 22.39 6.31
CA ILE A 374 -22.82 23.68 5.65
C ILE A 374 -24.15 23.69 4.87
N GLU A 375 -24.50 22.59 4.18
CA GLU A 375 -25.78 22.40 3.50
C GLU A 375 -26.93 22.37 4.51
N ARG A 376 -26.79 21.67 5.64
CA ARG A 376 -27.75 21.71 6.76
C ARG A 376 -27.87 23.09 7.38
N ALA A 377 -26.77 23.81 7.59
CA ALA A 377 -26.77 25.18 8.11
C ALA A 377 -27.41 26.17 7.12
N ARG A 378 -27.35 25.86 5.82
CA ARG A 378 -27.98 26.63 4.74
C ARG A 378 -29.47 26.28 4.59
N GLU A 379 -29.85 25.02 4.74
CA GLU A 379 -31.24 24.54 4.73
C GLU A 379 -32.00 24.94 5.99
N THR A 380 -31.38 24.89 7.17
CA THR A 380 -31.98 25.40 8.43
C THR A 380 -32.14 26.92 8.43
N ARG A 381 -31.37 27.65 7.63
CA ARG A 381 -31.39 29.13 7.56
C ARG A 381 -32.19 29.69 6.38
N TRP A 382 -32.38 28.91 5.30
CA TRP A 382 -33.06 29.36 4.06
C TRP A 382 -33.93 28.32 3.34
N GLY A 383 -34.22 27.16 3.92
CA GLY A 383 -35.11 26.15 3.34
C GLY A 383 -36.59 26.53 3.50
N THR A 384 -37.12 27.32 2.57
CA THR A 384 -38.57 27.44 2.35
C THR A 384 -39.17 26.07 2.02
N ASN A 385 -40.29 25.74 2.67
CA ASN A 385 -41.19 24.62 2.34
C ASN A 385 -41.38 24.48 0.83
N THR A 386 -40.80 23.45 0.24
CA THR A 386 -41.27 22.90 -1.04
C THR A 386 -41.26 21.39 -0.96
N ASP A 387 -42.42 20.84 -0.58
CA ASP A 387 -42.76 19.42 -0.58
C ASP A 387 -42.97 18.90 -2.02
N VAL A 388 -41.92 18.88 -2.85
CA VAL A 388 -42.02 18.22 -4.17
C VAL A 388 -40.69 17.54 -4.53
N ALA A 389 -40.66 16.22 -4.46
CA ALA A 389 -39.65 15.39 -5.13
C ALA A 389 -39.93 15.36 -6.63
N SER A 390 -38.89 15.45 -7.47
CA SER A 390 -38.98 15.51 -8.94
C SER A 390 -39.51 14.25 -9.63
N ASP A 391 -39.95 13.24 -8.86
CA ASP A 391 -40.38 11.93 -9.36
C ASP A 391 -41.73 11.46 -8.75
N GLY A 392 -42.51 12.38 -8.15
CA GLY A 392 -43.89 12.09 -7.71
C GLY A 392 -44.04 11.14 -6.51
N GLY A 393 -42.95 10.71 -5.87
CA GLY A 393 -42.99 9.89 -4.65
C GLY A 393 -43.10 10.72 -3.37
N VAL A 394 -44.03 10.34 -2.47
CA VAL A 394 -44.11 10.87 -1.11
C VAL A 394 -42.83 10.50 -0.36
N VAL A 395 -42.10 11.50 0.13
CA VAL A 395 -40.93 11.29 0.99
C VAL A 395 -41.44 10.77 2.33
N ASP A 396 -41.34 9.46 2.56
CA ASP A 396 -41.78 8.84 3.79
C ASP A 396 -40.86 9.28 4.95
N ALA A 397 -41.40 10.07 5.87
CA ALA A 397 -40.71 10.56 7.07
C ALA A 397 -40.11 9.43 7.94
N ARG A 398 -40.57 8.18 7.77
CA ARG A 398 -40.02 6.99 8.43
C ARG A 398 -38.61 6.63 7.93
N LEU A 399 -38.33 6.80 6.64
CA LEU A 399 -37.01 6.48 6.07
C LEU A 399 -35.93 7.42 6.62
N ASP A 400 -36.27 8.69 6.80
CA ASP A 400 -35.39 9.69 7.41
C ASP A 400 -35.20 9.45 8.91
N HIS A 401 -36.20 8.93 9.61
CA HIS A 401 -36.05 8.54 11.01
C HIS A 401 -35.12 7.33 11.18
N TYR A 402 -35.21 6.33 10.28
CA TYR A 402 -34.31 5.16 10.27
C TYR A 402 -32.86 5.56 9.92
N ARG A 403 -32.68 6.49 8.98
CA ARG A 403 -31.36 7.07 8.66
C ARG A 403 -30.78 7.88 9.82
N ARG A 404 -31.60 8.67 10.53
CA ARG A 404 -31.18 9.40 11.75
C ARG A 404 -30.83 8.46 12.91
N ALA A 405 -31.58 7.36 13.07
CA ALA A 405 -31.34 6.36 14.11
C ALA A 405 -30.02 5.60 13.89
N ASN A 406 -29.71 5.22 12.64
CA ASN A 406 -28.42 4.58 12.32
C ASN A 406 -27.22 5.51 12.55
N VAL A 407 -27.34 6.80 12.20
CA VAL A 407 -26.24 7.77 12.42
C VAL A 407 -26.00 8.04 13.90
N VAL A 408 -27.05 8.11 14.72
CA VAL A 408 -26.92 8.28 16.18
C VAL A 408 -26.37 7.00 16.84
N TYR A 409 -26.74 5.81 16.36
CA TYR A 409 -26.16 4.55 16.80
C TYR A 409 -24.67 4.45 16.44
N ASP A 410 -24.30 4.80 15.21
CA ASP A 410 -22.90 4.78 14.76
C ASP A 410 -22.04 5.83 15.48
N LEU A 411 -22.55 7.05 15.71
CA LEU A 411 -21.85 8.06 16.52
C LEU A 411 -21.73 7.65 17.99
N ARG A 412 -22.79 7.08 18.59
CA ARG A 412 -22.74 6.59 19.99
C ARG A 412 -21.76 5.43 20.15
N ARG A 413 -21.64 4.57 19.15
CA ARG A 413 -20.64 3.49 19.13
C ARG A 413 -19.22 4.04 18.98
N LEU A 414 -19.03 5.09 18.18
CA LEU A 414 -17.75 5.80 18.01
C LEU A 414 -17.28 6.48 19.28
N ILE A 415 -18.20 7.13 19.99
CA ILE A 415 -17.91 7.88 21.22
C ILE A 415 -17.83 6.94 22.45
N GLY A 416 -18.59 5.83 22.44
CA GLY A 416 -18.68 4.92 23.57
C GLY A 416 -17.45 4.02 23.79
N ASN A 417 -16.66 3.74 22.74
CA ASN A 417 -15.42 2.96 22.86
C ASN A 417 -14.44 3.25 21.70
N PRO A 418 -13.75 4.40 21.71
CA PRO A 418 -12.80 4.75 20.65
C PRO A 418 -11.64 3.75 20.52
N LEU A 419 -11.28 3.08 21.62
CA LEU A 419 -10.23 2.06 21.66
C LEU A 419 -10.59 0.77 20.89
N ASP A 420 -11.85 0.33 20.89
CA ASP A 420 -12.28 -0.87 20.11
C ASP A 420 -12.17 -0.61 18.60
N ILE A 421 -12.46 0.62 18.18
CA ILE A 421 -12.35 1.02 16.77
C ILE A 421 -10.90 1.13 16.34
N MET A 422 -10.04 1.74 17.15
CA MET A 422 -8.60 1.83 16.85
C MET A 422 -7.91 0.45 16.86
N GLN A 423 -8.37 -0.49 17.69
CA GLN A 423 -7.89 -1.88 17.65
C GLN A 423 -8.27 -2.59 16.35
N ARG A 424 -9.44 -2.27 15.77
CA ARG A 424 -9.86 -2.83 14.47
C ARG A 424 -9.17 -2.13 13.31
N GLN A 425 -8.88 -0.83 13.44
CA GLN A 425 -8.32 0.03 12.39
C GLN A 425 -7.18 0.90 12.96
N PRO A 426 -5.93 0.39 12.99
CA PRO A 426 -4.79 1.06 13.63
C PRO A 426 -4.51 2.48 13.09
N TYR A 427 -4.67 2.69 11.78
CA TYR A 427 -4.42 3.98 11.12
C TYR A 427 -5.30 5.12 11.64
N LEU A 428 -6.49 4.83 12.20
CA LEU A 428 -7.35 5.85 12.79
C LEU A 428 -6.71 6.56 13.99
N SER A 429 -5.75 5.90 14.65
CA SER A 429 -4.96 6.56 15.69
C SER A 429 -4.14 7.74 15.14
N ALA A 430 -3.68 7.67 13.88
CA ALA A 430 -2.93 8.75 13.22
C ALA A 430 -3.74 10.04 13.09
N ILE A 431 -5.07 9.94 12.92
CA ILE A 431 -5.94 11.12 12.80
C ILE A 431 -5.88 11.98 14.06
N ILE A 432 -5.70 11.36 15.23
CA ILE A 432 -5.59 12.06 16.51
C ILE A 432 -4.14 12.42 16.82
N THR A 433 -3.20 11.50 16.57
CA THR A 433 -1.80 11.68 16.96
C THR A 433 -1.04 12.64 16.04
N VAL A 434 -1.37 12.73 14.74
CA VAL A 434 -0.68 13.64 13.80
C VAL A 434 -0.91 15.11 14.15
N PRO A 435 -2.13 15.61 14.42
CA PRO A 435 -2.32 16.97 14.90
C PRO A 435 -1.57 17.26 16.21
N ILE A 436 -1.54 16.30 17.14
CA ILE A 436 -0.81 16.43 18.40
C ILE A 436 0.70 16.50 18.13
N ALA A 437 1.23 15.67 17.23
CA ALA A 437 2.63 15.68 16.84
C ALA A 437 3.03 16.96 16.11
N ILE A 438 2.14 17.54 15.31
CA ILE A 438 2.37 18.85 14.68
C ILE A 438 2.35 19.96 15.74
N ALA A 439 1.46 19.89 16.74
CA ALA A 439 1.37 20.87 17.81
C ALA A 439 2.53 20.80 18.82
N ALA A 440 3.10 19.61 19.06
CA ALA A 440 4.16 19.38 20.04
C ALA A 440 5.40 20.29 19.86
N PRO A 441 5.98 20.46 18.65
CA PRO A 441 7.08 21.40 18.42
C PRO A 441 6.71 22.84 18.74
N PHE A 442 5.51 23.31 18.36
CA PHE A 442 5.06 24.67 18.68
C PHE A 442 4.94 24.88 20.19
N VAL A 443 4.41 23.89 20.92
CA VAL A 443 4.33 23.94 22.37
C VAL A 443 5.74 23.97 22.99
N ALA A 444 6.66 23.10 22.53
CA ALA A 444 8.04 23.07 23.01
C ALA A 444 8.78 24.42 22.77
N ILE A 445 8.58 25.02 21.60
CA ILE A 445 9.12 26.35 21.28
C ILE A 445 8.50 27.43 22.16
N SER A 446 7.18 27.41 22.37
CA SER A 446 6.47 28.40 23.19
C SER A 446 6.85 28.35 24.68
N LEU A 447 7.21 27.17 25.18
CA LEU A 447 7.68 26.95 26.54
C LEU A 447 9.19 27.22 26.71
N GLY A 448 9.91 27.57 25.63
CA GLY A 448 11.35 27.80 25.64
C GLY A 448 12.19 26.52 25.81
N LEU A 449 11.60 25.34 25.60
CA LEU A 449 12.29 24.05 25.72
C LEU A 449 13.20 23.76 24.52
N ALA A 450 12.92 24.37 23.36
CA ALA A 450 13.72 24.27 22.14
C ALA A 450 13.65 25.58 21.35
N THR A 451 14.74 25.96 20.66
CA THR A 451 14.77 27.12 19.76
C THR A 451 14.95 26.68 18.30
N PRO A 452 14.08 27.12 17.37
CA PRO A 452 14.11 26.67 15.98
C PRO A 452 15.15 27.46 15.18
N SER A 453 16.44 27.23 15.45
CA SER A 453 17.55 27.84 14.71
C SER A 453 18.67 26.83 14.46
N ILE A 454 19.41 27.01 13.36
CA ILE A 454 20.57 26.17 13.03
C ILE A 454 21.63 26.29 14.14
N ASP A 455 21.85 27.51 14.64
CA ASP A 455 22.84 27.78 15.69
C ASP A 455 22.50 27.05 17.00
N ALA A 456 21.21 26.99 17.37
CA ALA A 456 20.78 26.22 18.54
C ALA A 456 20.95 24.72 18.36
N MET A 457 20.72 24.20 17.15
CA MET A 457 20.92 22.78 16.85
C MET A 457 22.40 22.41 16.81
N LEU A 458 23.28 23.34 16.44
CA LEU A 458 24.73 23.17 16.54
C LEU A 458 25.23 23.24 17.99
N ALA A 459 24.59 24.06 18.83
CA ALA A 459 24.98 24.24 20.23
C ALA A 459 24.54 23.09 21.14
N ASP A 460 23.29 22.61 20.97
CA ASP A 460 22.75 21.44 21.68
C ASP A 460 21.97 20.55 20.70
N PRO A 461 22.68 19.66 19.98
CA PRO A 461 22.10 18.74 19.01
C PRO A 461 21.04 17.83 19.61
N TYR A 462 21.31 17.35 20.82
CA TYR A 462 20.54 16.30 21.47
C TYR A 462 19.17 16.85 21.89
N ASN A 463 19.15 17.89 22.71
CA ASN A 463 17.90 18.42 23.26
C ASN A 463 17.01 18.99 22.14
N THR A 464 17.59 19.76 21.22
CA THR A 464 16.86 20.41 20.12
C THR A 464 16.16 19.39 19.24
N THR A 465 16.86 18.33 18.84
CA THR A 465 16.30 17.29 17.95
C THR A 465 15.33 16.36 18.67
N VAL A 466 15.55 16.08 19.96
CA VAL A 466 14.62 15.26 20.74
C VAL A 466 13.24 15.92 20.80
N TRP A 467 13.18 17.21 21.12
CA TRP A 467 11.90 17.94 21.20
C TRP A 467 11.26 18.20 19.83
N LEU A 468 12.05 18.56 18.82
CA LEU A 468 11.53 18.98 17.52
C LEU A 468 11.20 17.81 16.57
N VAL A 469 11.88 16.66 16.70
CA VAL A 469 11.78 15.56 15.72
C VAL A 469 11.38 14.25 16.38
N VAL A 470 12.13 13.81 17.38
CA VAL A 470 11.98 12.47 17.98
C VAL A 470 10.65 12.33 18.71
N LEU A 471 10.28 13.32 19.53
CA LEU A 471 9.05 13.30 20.30
C LEU A 471 7.79 13.33 19.42
N PRO A 472 7.67 14.23 18.41
CA PRO A 472 6.60 14.17 17.41
C PRO A 472 6.52 12.82 16.68
N PHE A 473 7.67 12.26 16.29
CA PHE A 473 7.74 10.94 15.68
C PHE A 473 7.19 9.85 16.62
N ALA A 474 7.61 9.84 17.89
CA ALA A 474 7.14 8.88 18.89
C ALA A 474 5.63 9.02 19.19
N ILE A 475 5.08 10.24 19.24
CA ILE A 475 3.65 10.48 19.46
C ILE A 475 2.80 9.80 18.38
N VAL A 476 3.26 9.80 17.13
CA VAL A 476 2.55 9.13 16.03
C VAL A 476 2.86 7.63 16.02
N ALA A 477 4.13 7.27 16.09
CA ALA A 477 4.61 5.92 15.87
C ALA A 477 4.20 4.94 16.99
N VAL A 478 4.19 5.35 18.26
CA VAL A 478 3.93 4.45 19.39
C VAL A 478 2.48 3.92 19.36
N PRO A 479 1.43 4.76 19.32
CA PRO A 479 0.05 4.27 19.29
C PRO A 479 -0.22 3.42 18.05
N LEU A 480 0.26 3.84 16.88
CA LEU A 480 0.14 3.09 15.63
C LEU A 480 0.74 1.69 15.76
N THR A 481 1.97 1.60 16.29
CA THR A 481 2.66 0.33 16.49
C THR A 481 1.89 -0.58 17.44
N VAL A 482 1.41 -0.04 18.55
CA VAL A 482 0.68 -0.82 19.58
C VAL A 482 -0.61 -1.39 19.02
N PHE A 483 -1.46 -0.57 18.38
CA PHE A 483 -2.71 -1.04 17.81
C PHE A 483 -2.50 -2.04 16.67
N HIS A 484 -1.50 -1.79 15.82
CA HIS A 484 -1.14 -2.69 14.72
C HIS A 484 -0.67 -4.06 15.23
N GLU A 485 0.21 -4.08 16.23
CA GLU A 485 0.73 -5.32 16.81
C GLU A 485 -0.36 -6.09 17.58
N LEU A 486 -1.28 -5.41 18.28
CA LEU A 486 -2.42 -6.07 18.95
C LEU A 486 -3.35 -6.76 17.94
N ARG A 487 -3.71 -6.09 16.84
CA ARG A 487 -4.50 -6.67 15.76
C ARG A 487 -3.80 -7.90 15.16
N THR A 488 -2.53 -7.73 14.82
CA THR A 488 -1.72 -8.78 14.19
C THR A 488 -1.57 -10.01 15.09
N ARG A 489 -1.42 -9.83 16.41
CA ARG A 489 -1.37 -10.93 17.39
C ARG A 489 -2.67 -11.71 17.47
N ARG A 490 -3.83 -11.03 17.39
CA ARG A 490 -5.15 -11.66 17.38
C ARG A 490 -5.31 -12.57 16.16
N GLU A 491 -5.03 -12.05 14.97
CA GLU A 491 -5.13 -12.77 13.69
C GLU A 491 -4.23 -14.02 13.71
N ARG A 492 -2.95 -13.84 14.09
CA ARG A 492 -1.97 -14.94 14.23
C ARG A 492 -2.41 -16.04 15.20
N THR A 493 -3.13 -15.68 16.26
CA THR A 493 -3.60 -16.66 17.25
C THR A 493 -4.73 -17.51 16.69
N LEU A 494 -5.62 -16.91 15.90
CA LEU A 494 -6.68 -17.63 15.19
C LEU A 494 -6.07 -18.59 14.16
N GLU A 495 -5.17 -18.10 13.30
CA GLU A 495 -4.52 -18.90 12.25
C GLU A 495 -3.78 -20.12 12.80
N ARG A 496 -3.07 -19.98 13.92
CA ARG A 496 -2.30 -21.07 14.53
C ARG A 496 -3.17 -22.19 15.11
N ARG A 497 -4.34 -21.87 15.67
CA ARG A 497 -5.22 -22.83 16.38
C ARG A 497 -6.29 -23.45 15.48
N PHE A 498 -6.58 -22.82 14.35
CA PHE A 498 -7.65 -23.23 13.45
C PHE A 498 -7.42 -24.60 12.78
N PRO A 499 -6.20 -24.96 12.28
CA PRO A 499 -5.96 -26.26 11.66
C PRO A 499 -6.27 -27.44 12.59
N ASP A 500 -5.91 -27.33 13.87
CA ASP A 500 -6.18 -28.36 14.87
C ASP A 500 -7.68 -28.54 15.09
N THR A 501 -8.43 -27.44 15.06
CA THR A 501 -9.90 -27.44 15.17
C THR A 501 -10.54 -28.15 13.98
N LEU A 502 -10.06 -27.88 12.75
CA LEU A 502 -10.53 -28.56 11.54
C LEU A 502 -10.21 -30.05 11.56
N ASN A 503 -9.00 -30.43 12.02
CA ASN A 503 -8.63 -31.84 12.16
C ASN A 503 -9.57 -32.57 13.12
N LEU A 504 -9.93 -31.96 14.26
CA LEU A 504 -10.91 -32.54 15.18
C LEU A 504 -12.29 -32.69 14.56
N LEU A 505 -12.74 -31.71 13.76
CA LEU A 505 -14.01 -31.79 13.03
C LEU A 505 -13.99 -32.89 11.95
N SER A 506 -12.89 -32.98 11.19
CA SER A 506 -12.68 -34.01 10.17
C SER A 506 -12.67 -35.41 10.79
N SER A 507 -11.89 -35.63 11.86
CA SER A 507 -11.85 -36.90 12.58
C SER A 507 -13.20 -37.28 13.19
N ALA A 508 -13.94 -36.33 13.76
CA ALA A 508 -15.29 -36.59 14.28
C ALA A 508 -16.26 -36.99 13.15
N ASN A 509 -16.17 -36.32 12.00
CA ASN A 509 -17.01 -36.65 10.84
C ASN A 509 -16.66 -38.03 10.24
N GLN A 510 -15.37 -38.40 10.19
CA GLN A 510 -14.90 -39.75 9.82
C GLN A 510 -15.47 -40.83 10.75
N MET A 511 -15.74 -40.50 12.01
CA MET A 511 -16.40 -41.40 12.97
C MET A 511 -17.92 -41.45 12.80
N GLY A 512 -18.48 -40.77 11.79
CA GLY A 512 -19.91 -40.70 11.51
C GLY A 512 -20.68 -39.66 12.34
N ILE A 513 -19.99 -38.78 13.09
CA ILE A 513 -20.65 -37.73 13.87
C ILE A 513 -21.13 -36.62 12.92
N PRO A 514 -22.42 -36.24 12.96
CA PRO A 514 -22.96 -35.15 12.13
C PRO A 514 -22.22 -33.83 12.38
N LEU A 515 -22.03 -33.01 11.34
CA LEU A 515 -21.26 -31.76 11.41
C LEU A 515 -21.68 -30.83 12.57
N VAL A 516 -22.98 -30.67 12.78
CA VAL A 516 -23.53 -29.81 13.85
C VAL A 516 -23.17 -30.34 15.24
N GLU A 517 -23.19 -31.66 15.42
CA GLU A 517 -22.83 -32.32 16.68
C GLU A 517 -21.32 -32.29 16.91
N ALA A 518 -20.53 -32.51 15.85
CA ALA A 518 -19.08 -32.35 15.87
C ALA A 518 -18.66 -30.92 16.25
N LEU A 519 -19.31 -29.89 15.69
CA LEU A 519 -19.10 -28.48 16.04
C LEU A 519 -19.45 -28.21 17.52
N ALA A 520 -20.56 -28.78 18.01
CA ALA A 520 -20.95 -28.64 19.40
C ALA A 520 -19.91 -29.28 20.34
N LEU A 521 -19.36 -30.44 19.99
CA LEU A 521 -18.30 -31.11 20.74
C LEU A 521 -17.04 -30.24 20.75
N VAL A 522 -16.51 -29.87 19.59
CA VAL A 522 -15.27 -29.08 19.46
C VAL A 522 -15.37 -27.72 20.18
N SER A 523 -16.53 -27.07 20.16
CA SER A 523 -16.76 -25.81 20.90
C SER A 523 -16.51 -25.92 22.41
N ARG A 524 -16.69 -27.11 23.01
CA ARG A 524 -16.48 -27.34 24.45
C ARG A 524 -15.02 -27.51 24.81
N TRP A 525 -14.22 -28.10 23.92
CA TRP A 525 -12.81 -28.39 24.12
C TRP A 525 -11.88 -27.26 23.63
N SER A 526 -12.39 -26.38 22.78
CA SER A 526 -11.67 -25.18 22.33
C SER A 526 -11.45 -24.18 23.47
N SER A 527 -10.31 -23.49 23.47
CA SER A 527 -9.97 -22.43 24.43
C SER A 527 -9.52 -21.14 23.74
N GLY A 528 -9.65 -20.01 24.44
CA GLY A 528 -9.26 -18.68 23.95
C GLY A 528 -10.23 -18.09 22.93
N ILE A 529 -9.73 -17.18 22.08
CA ILE A 529 -10.53 -16.36 21.15
C ILE A 529 -11.38 -17.21 20.19
N LEU A 530 -10.82 -18.32 19.68
CA LEU A 530 -11.54 -19.22 18.79
C LEU A 530 -12.73 -19.90 19.48
N ALA A 531 -12.64 -20.15 20.79
CA ALA A 531 -13.72 -20.77 21.55
C ALA A 531 -14.93 -19.86 21.68
N ASP A 532 -14.72 -18.55 21.84
CA ASP A 532 -15.80 -17.57 21.94
C ASP A 532 -16.56 -17.45 20.61
N GLU A 533 -15.84 -17.48 19.50
CA GLU A 533 -16.44 -17.47 18.17
C GLU A 533 -17.16 -18.80 17.84
N LEU A 534 -16.59 -19.95 18.21
CA LEU A 534 -17.25 -21.26 18.05
C LEU A 534 -18.48 -21.42 18.95
N ARG A 535 -18.47 -20.85 20.17
CA ARG A 535 -19.66 -20.80 21.04
C ARG A 535 -20.75 -19.94 20.43
N SER A 536 -20.38 -18.81 19.82
CA SER A 536 -21.31 -17.94 19.11
C SER A 536 -21.92 -18.65 17.90
N LEU A 537 -21.12 -19.32 17.08
CA LEU A 537 -21.60 -20.18 15.98
C LEU A 537 -22.58 -21.25 16.48
N ARG A 538 -22.22 -22.00 17.53
CA ARG A 538 -23.10 -23.02 18.10
C ARG A 538 -24.43 -22.45 18.57
N ASN A 539 -24.40 -21.26 19.19
CA ASN A 539 -25.61 -20.57 19.60
C ASN A 539 -26.45 -20.18 18.37
N ASP A 540 -25.85 -19.59 17.33
CA ASP A 540 -26.55 -19.22 16.09
C ASP A 540 -27.26 -20.43 15.45
N ILE A 541 -26.58 -21.58 15.37
CA ILE A 541 -27.17 -22.82 14.85
C ILE A 541 -28.36 -23.26 15.72
N ARG A 542 -28.19 -23.24 17.04
CA ARG A 542 -29.24 -23.66 18.00
C ARG A 542 -30.48 -22.76 17.95
N TRP A 543 -30.29 -21.45 17.70
CA TRP A 543 -31.39 -20.47 17.66
C TRP A 543 -32.10 -20.44 16.30
N ASN A 544 -31.36 -20.53 15.19
CA ASN A 544 -31.91 -20.29 13.85
C ASN A 544 -32.24 -21.57 13.05
N TYR A 545 -31.83 -22.74 13.55
CA TYR A 545 -32.01 -24.05 12.90
C TYR A 545 -31.46 -24.13 11.45
N ASP A 546 -30.56 -23.23 11.07
CA ASP A 546 -29.90 -23.21 9.76
C ASP A 546 -28.38 -23.18 9.94
N ALA A 547 -27.77 -24.36 9.81
CA ALA A 547 -26.33 -24.53 9.94
C ALA A 547 -25.56 -23.81 8.82
N HIS A 548 -26.12 -23.74 7.62
CA HIS A 548 -25.48 -23.11 6.47
C HIS A 548 -25.37 -21.61 6.67
N SER A 549 -26.49 -20.92 6.96
CA SER A 549 -26.45 -19.47 7.19
C SER A 549 -25.64 -19.09 8.43
N ALA A 550 -25.67 -19.92 9.49
CA ALA A 550 -24.84 -19.70 10.67
C ALA A 550 -23.34 -19.83 10.37
N LEU A 551 -22.93 -20.81 9.56
CA LEU A 551 -21.53 -20.95 9.11
C LEU A 551 -21.11 -19.79 8.21
N MET A 552 -21.97 -19.35 7.28
CA MET A 552 -21.70 -18.18 6.44
C MET A 552 -21.55 -16.88 7.26
N ALA A 553 -22.39 -16.69 8.29
CA ALA A 553 -22.27 -15.57 9.21
C ALA A 553 -20.99 -15.66 10.06
N PHE A 554 -20.63 -16.86 10.52
CA PHE A 554 -19.39 -17.12 11.25
C PHE A 554 -18.15 -16.85 10.41
N ALA A 555 -18.14 -17.27 9.13
CA ALA A 555 -17.09 -16.95 8.17
C ALA A 555 -16.86 -15.43 8.09
N GLY A 556 -17.94 -14.65 7.94
CA GLY A 556 -17.87 -13.19 7.92
C GLY A 556 -17.40 -12.54 9.23
N ARG A 557 -17.56 -13.20 10.38
CA ARG A 557 -17.14 -12.69 11.70
C ARG A 557 -15.68 -12.97 12.04
N LEU A 558 -15.10 -14.05 11.50
CA LEU A 558 -13.72 -14.46 11.83
C LEU A 558 -12.69 -13.36 11.55
N GLY A 559 -12.95 -12.49 10.58
CA GLY A 559 -12.05 -11.38 10.23
C GLY A 559 -10.70 -11.84 9.66
N VAL A 560 -10.54 -13.14 9.41
CA VAL A 560 -9.36 -13.74 8.81
C VAL A 560 -9.79 -14.43 7.51
N PRO A 561 -9.49 -13.83 6.36
CA PRO A 561 -9.88 -14.32 5.03
C PRO A 561 -9.62 -15.79 4.74
N GLN A 562 -8.46 -16.29 5.15
CA GLN A 562 -8.06 -17.68 4.91
C GLN A 562 -8.98 -18.65 5.66
N LEU A 563 -9.33 -18.31 6.90
CA LEU A 563 -10.23 -19.13 7.72
C LEU A 563 -11.67 -19.03 7.22
N SER A 564 -12.08 -17.85 6.77
CA SER A 564 -13.41 -17.60 6.19
C SER A 564 -13.65 -18.49 4.96
N ARG A 565 -12.68 -18.59 4.03
CA ARG A 565 -12.75 -19.50 2.87
C ARG A 565 -13.01 -20.94 3.28
N VAL A 566 -12.29 -21.44 4.27
CA VAL A 566 -12.46 -22.82 4.75
C VAL A 566 -13.85 -23.03 5.36
N ILE A 567 -14.34 -22.10 6.17
CA ILE A 567 -15.69 -22.20 6.73
C ILE A 567 -16.76 -22.15 5.63
N ARG A 568 -16.57 -21.33 4.59
CA ARG A 568 -17.49 -21.31 3.43
C ARG A 568 -17.44 -22.61 2.64
N LEU A 569 -16.26 -23.22 2.47
CA LEU A 569 -16.13 -24.55 1.87
C LEU A 569 -16.90 -25.60 2.65
N ILE A 570 -16.81 -25.57 3.97
CA ILE A 570 -17.56 -26.47 4.85
C ILE A 570 -19.07 -26.20 4.74
N ALA A 571 -19.47 -24.92 4.69
CA ALA A 571 -20.87 -24.54 4.55
C ALA A 571 -21.48 -25.01 3.22
N SER A 572 -20.81 -24.73 2.10
CA SER A 572 -21.27 -25.10 0.76
C SER A 572 -21.21 -26.62 0.54
N GLY A 573 -20.11 -27.27 0.94
CA GLY A 573 -19.93 -28.71 0.79
C GLY A 573 -20.86 -29.54 1.69
N GLY A 574 -21.33 -29.00 2.81
CA GLY A 574 -22.33 -29.66 3.67
C GLY A 574 -23.73 -29.79 3.07
N ARG A 575 -24.02 -29.12 1.94
CA ARG A 575 -25.31 -29.21 1.24
C ARG A 575 -25.43 -30.44 0.34
N THR A 576 -24.31 -30.94 -0.17
CA THR A 576 -24.24 -32.11 -1.06
C THR A 576 -23.93 -33.35 -0.24
N SER A 577 -24.67 -34.44 -0.48
CA SER A 577 -24.60 -35.68 0.33
C SER A 577 -23.33 -36.51 0.11
N GLY A 578 -22.41 -36.08 -0.77
CA GLY A 578 -21.20 -36.82 -1.13
C GLY A 578 -20.01 -36.42 -0.25
N ASP A 579 -19.67 -37.28 0.71
CA ASP A 579 -18.37 -37.31 1.40
C ASP A 579 -17.85 -35.97 1.97
N LEU A 580 -18.59 -35.41 2.93
CA LEU A 580 -18.17 -34.25 3.73
C LEU A 580 -16.81 -34.46 4.42
N SER A 581 -16.46 -35.71 4.75
CA SER A 581 -15.16 -36.08 5.31
C SER A 581 -14.02 -35.75 4.33
N ARG A 582 -14.18 -36.03 3.04
CA ARG A 582 -13.20 -35.67 2.01
C ARG A 582 -13.07 -34.16 1.84
N VAL A 583 -14.19 -33.42 1.77
CA VAL A 583 -14.18 -31.94 1.71
C VAL A 583 -13.43 -31.34 2.90
N LEU A 584 -13.73 -31.83 4.12
CA LEU A 584 -13.03 -31.42 5.34
C LEU A 584 -11.53 -31.78 5.31
N SER A 585 -11.16 -32.92 4.73
CA SER A 585 -9.76 -33.35 4.61
C SER A 585 -8.95 -32.48 3.66
N VAL A 586 -9.52 -32.11 2.50
CA VAL A 586 -8.89 -31.19 1.53
C VAL A 586 -8.72 -29.81 2.16
N ALA A 587 -9.74 -29.31 2.84
CA ALA A 587 -9.67 -28.03 3.55
C ALA A 587 -8.63 -28.03 4.69
N ALA A 588 -8.52 -29.12 5.44
CA ALA A 588 -7.54 -29.27 6.50
C ALA A 588 -6.11 -29.34 5.96
N GLU A 589 -5.89 -30.05 4.85
CA GLU A 589 -4.58 -30.16 4.20
C GLU A 589 -4.13 -28.82 3.58
N ASP A 590 -5.01 -28.11 2.88
CA ASP A 590 -4.74 -26.75 2.37
C ASP A 590 -4.35 -25.81 3.54
N THR A 591 -5.15 -25.79 4.62
CA THR A 591 -4.85 -24.97 5.80
C THR A 591 -3.51 -25.34 6.45
N ARG A 592 -3.18 -26.63 6.51
CA ARG A 592 -1.91 -27.13 7.07
C ARG A 592 -0.72 -26.75 6.21
N ASN A 593 -0.82 -26.89 4.88
CA ASN A 593 0.27 -26.55 3.97
C ASN A 593 0.54 -25.05 3.98
N ARG A 594 -0.50 -24.22 4.05
CA ARG A 594 -0.34 -22.77 4.29
C ARG A 594 0.36 -22.45 5.58
N TYR A 595 -0.05 -23.07 6.69
CA TYR A 595 0.61 -22.86 7.97
C TYR A 595 2.10 -23.23 7.93
N LYS A 596 2.46 -24.33 7.22
CA LYS A 596 3.86 -24.72 7.00
C LYS A 596 4.60 -23.66 6.18
N LEU A 597 4.04 -23.20 5.05
CA LEU A 597 4.63 -22.17 4.18
C LEU A 597 4.87 -20.87 4.96
N GLU A 598 3.88 -20.40 5.71
CA GLU A 598 3.99 -19.16 6.47
C GLU A 598 5.03 -19.28 7.60
N LYS A 599 5.10 -20.44 8.26
CA LYS A 599 6.13 -20.72 9.25
C LYS A 599 7.53 -20.73 8.64
N SER A 600 7.71 -21.32 7.47
CA SER A 600 8.98 -21.31 6.73
C SER A 600 9.36 -19.88 6.31
N ARG A 601 8.41 -19.14 5.73
CA ARG A 601 8.59 -17.71 5.37
C ARG A 601 9.03 -16.88 6.56
N ARG A 602 8.34 -16.99 7.70
CA ARG A 602 8.69 -16.24 8.93
C ARG A 602 10.09 -16.58 9.46
N ARG A 603 10.53 -17.84 9.34
CA ARG A 603 11.87 -18.24 9.76
C ARG A 603 12.94 -17.65 8.84
N ALA A 604 12.73 -17.72 7.53
CA ALA A 604 13.63 -17.11 6.54
C ALA A 604 13.67 -15.59 6.69
N MET A 605 12.51 -14.92 6.82
CA MET A 605 12.46 -13.48 7.07
C MET A 605 13.11 -13.09 8.39
N GLY A 606 13.03 -13.94 9.42
CA GLY A 606 13.68 -13.76 10.71
C GLY A 606 15.19 -13.55 10.60
N SER A 607 15.88 -14.33 9.76
CA SER A 607 17.33 -14.15 9.54
C SER A 607 17.65 -12.84 8.83
N TYR A 608 16.82 -12.39 7.89
CA TYR A 608 17.07 -11.14 7.15
C TYR A 608 16.85 -9.90 8.02
N ILE A 609 15.82 -9.91 8.88
CA ILE A 609 15.65 -8.87 9.92
C ILE A 609 16.88 -8.79 10.80
N ALA A 610 17.43 -9.94 11.22
CA ALA A 610 18.61 -9.97 12.06
C ALA A 610 19.83 -9.33 11.36
N ILE A 611 20.03 -9.61 10.06
CA ILE A 611 21.09 -9.00 9.24
C ILE A 611 20.94 -7.48 9.19
N VAL A 612 19.73 -6.97 8.92
CA VAL A 612 19.46 -5.51 8.87
C VAL A 612 19.72 -4.84 10.22
N VAL A 613 19.23 -5.45 11.32
CA VAL A 613 19.44 -4.93 12.67
C VAL A 613 20.93 -4.96 13.04
N MET A 614 21.65 -6.05 12.74
CA MET A 614 23.09 -6.14 12.97
C MET A 614 23.86 -5.10 12.15
N GLY A 615 23.49 -4.89 10.88
CA GLY A 615 24.07 -3.84 10.04
C GLY A 615 23.90 -2.46 10.67
N TYR A 616 22.70 -2.13 11.15
CA TYR A 616 22.47 -0.89 11.89
C TYR A 616 23.31 -0.79 13.17
N LEU A 617 23.43 -1.87 13.95
CA LEU A 617 24.26 -1.87 15.17
C LEU A 617 25.73 -1.63 14.85
N VAL A 618 26.25 -2.23 13.78
CA VAL A 618 27.62 -1.96 13.30
C VAL A 618 27.76 -0.50 12.88
N TYR A 619 26.80 0.05 12.15
CA TYR A 619 26.78 1.46 11.76
C TYR A 619 26.81 2.40 12.96
N LEU A 620 25.92 2.17 13.92
CA LEU A 620 25.84 2.95 15.15
C LEU A 620 27.15 2.85 15.93
N PHE A 621 27.69 1.64 16.08
CA PHE A 621 28.97 1.42 16.75
C PHE A 621 30.11 2.18 16.07
N VAL A 622 30.24 2.08 14.74
CA VAL A 622 31.32 2.76 14.00
C VAL A 622 31.16 4.28 14.12
N ILE A 623 29.97 4.84 14.03
CA ILE A 623 29.78 6.29 14.15
C ILE A 623 30.10 6.80 15.56
N LEU A 624 29.66 6.09 16.60
CA LEU A 624 30.01 6.44 17.98
C LEU A 624 31.53 6.33 18.19
N MET A 625 32.14 5.27 17.66
CA MET A 625 33.59 5.10 17.69
C MET A 625 34.32 6.23 16.96
N LEU A 626 33.80 6.68 15.80
CA LEU A 626 34.36 7.80 15.05
C LEU A 626 34.26 9.10 15.85
N GLY A 627 33.11 9.36 16.48
CA GLY A 627 32.93 10.52 17.36
C GLY A 627 33.88 10.50 18.54
N ALA A 628 33.91 9.41 19.30
CA ALA A 628 34.73 9.29 20.51
C ALA A 628 36.25 9.22 20.22
N SER A 629 36.66 8.55 19.15
CA SER A 629 38.08 8.31 18.86
C SER A 629 38.74 9.41 18.03
N TYR A 630 37.96 10.16 17.24
CA TYR A 630 38.50 11.21 16.37
C TYR A 630 38.00 12.60 16.75
N LEU A 631 36.69 12.80 16.95
CA LEU A 631 36.16 14.15 17.24
C LEU A 631 36.49 14.62 18.65
N ALA A 632 36.38 13.76 19.68
CA ALA A 632 36.64 14.17 21.06
C ALA A 632 38.12 14.59 21.30
N PRO A 633 39.14 13.82 20.87
CA PRO A 633 40.53 14.27 20.99
C PRO A 633 40.81 15.58 20.24
N LEU A 634 40.21 15.79 19.06
CA LEU A 634 40.36 17.03 18.30
C LEU A 634 39.71 18.23 19.02
N ALA A 635 38.58 18.01 19.70
CA ALA A 635 37.93 19.03 20.52
C ALA A 635 38.81 19.43 21.72
N GLU A 636 39.41 18.46 22.40
CA GLU A 636 40.33 18.71 23.53
C GLU A 636 41.62 19.43 23.09
N MET A 637 42.20 19.04 21.96
CA MET A 637 43.38 19.71 21.38
C MET A 637 43.07 21.15 20.97
N SER A 638 41.89 21.40 20.42
CA SER A 638 41.43 22.75 20.06
C SER A 638 41.18 23.62 21.30
N ALA A 639 40.60 23.04 22.35
CA ALA A 639 40.30 23.72 23.61
C ALA A 639 41.56 24.03 24.46
N SER A 640 42.57 23.16 24.41
CA SER A 640 43.82 23.32 25.17
C SER A 640 44.78 24.34 24.58
N GLY A 641 44.48 24.95 23.42
CA GLY A 641 45.28 26.00 22.80
C GLY A 641 46.69 25.55 22.39
N GLN A 642 47.00 24.25 22.45
CA GLN A 642 48.25 23.67 21.97
C GLN A 642 48.20 23.53 20.44
N THR A 643 48.02 24.64 19.74
CA THR A 643 48.48 24.74 18.35
C THR A 643 50.01 24.70 18.43
N GLY A 644 50.59 23.52 18.18
CA GLY A 644 52.03 23.29 18.21
C GLY A 644 52.78 24.26 17.30
N GLY A 645 53.14 25.42 17.85
CA GLY A 645 54.05 26.37 17.26
C GLY A 645 55.46 25.85 17.38
N VAL A 646 55.88 25.00 16.45
CA VAL A 646 57.29 24.99 16.06
C VAL A 646 57.45 26.07 15.00
N SER A 647 58.13 27.13 15.40
CA SER A 647 58.55 28.26 14.57
C SER A 647 59.11 27.79 13.22
N GLY A 648 58.45 28.17 12.12
CA GLY A 648 59.08 28.30 10.81
C GLY A 648 58.71 27.27 9.73
N GLN A 649 57.91 26.25 10.03
CA GLN A 649 57.41 25.35 8.99
C GLN A 649 55.99 24.91 9.34
N GLY A 650 55.01 25.66 8.82
CA GLY A 650 53.60 25.36 9.05
C GLY A 650 53.29 23.94 8.58
N LEU A 651 52.90 23.07 9.50
CA LEU A 651 52.14 21.88 9.12
C LEU A 651 50.91 22.38 8.34
N PRO A 652 50.57 21.78 7.19
CA PRO A 652 49.47 22.25 6.34
C PRO A 652 48.08 22.07 6.95
N ILE A 653 47.98 21.64 8.22
CA ILE A 653 46.74 21.26 8.88
C ILE A 653 46.23 22.44 9.71
N GLY A 654 45.36 23.25 9.13
CA GLY A 654 44.60 24.28 9.83
C GLY A 654 43.51 23.65 10.71
N LEU A 655 43.90 23.10 11.86
CA LEU A 655 42.98 22.49 12.85
C LEU A 655 41.90 23.47 13.37
N SER A 656 42.13 24.77 13.26
CA SER A 656 41.19 25.82 13.69
C SER A 656 40.00 26.04 12.73
N ALA A 657 39.92 25.31 11.61
CA ALA A 657 38.87 25.48 10.59
C ALA A 657 37.88 24.32 10.50
N VAL A 658 38.04 23.24 11.27
CA VAL A 658 37.12 22.08 11.24
C VAL A 658 35.91 22.37 12.15
N PRO A 659 34.69 22.49 11.61
CA PRO A 659 33.51 22.80 12.42
C PRO A 659 33.01 21.54 13.12
N LEU A 660 33.63 21.19 14.26
CA LEU A 660 33.33 19.98 15.04
C LEU A 660 31.84 19.83 15.40
N ALA A 661 31.16 20.94 15.72
CA ALA A 661 29.72 20.95 16.03
C ALA A 661 28.86 20.39 14.87
N ASN A 662 29.24 20.69 13.62
CA ASN A 662 28.51 20.19 12.45
C ASN A 662 28.62 18.67 12.35
N PHE A 663 29.78 18.08 12.68
CA PHE A 663 29.98 16.64 12.64
C PHE A 663 29.16 15.90 13.70
N HIS A 664 29.12 16.41 14.95
CA HIS A 664 28.27 15.82 15.99
C HIS A 664 26.79 15.80 15.60
N VAL A 665 26.27 16.90 15.04
CA VAL A 665 24.89 16.98 14.54
C VAL A 665 24.66 15.98 13.40
N VAL A 666 25.56 15.93 12.42
CA VAL A 666 25.43 15.02 11.27
C VAL A 666 25.43 13.56 11.72
N PHE A 667 26.35 13.17 12.60
CA PHE A 667 26.46 11.80 13.09
C PHE A 667 25.22 11.37 13.88
N PHE A 668 24.70 12.26 14.74
CA PHE A 668 23.48 11.98 15.48
C PHE A 668 22.27 11.85 14.56
N HIS A 669 22.08 12.78 13.62
CA HIS A 669 20.96 12.73 12.68
C HIS A 669 21.08 11.56 11.71
N SER A 670 22.30 11.20 11.29
CA SER A 670 22.48 10.04 10.42
C SER A 670 22.12 8.76 11.14
N ALA A 671 22.49 8.59 12.42
CA ALA A 671 22.06 7.47 13.23
C ALA A 671 20.53 7.39 13.36
N LEU A 672 19.84 8.51 13.60
CA LEU A 672 18.37 8.53 13.69
C LEU A 672 17.68 8.21 12.35
N ILE A 673 18.13 8.82 11.26
CA ILE A 673 17.61 8.55 9.91
C ILE A 673 17.82 7.07 9.56
N GLN A 674 19.01 6.55 9.86
CA GLN A 674 19.37 5.16 9.63
C GLN A 674 18.51 4.20 10.48
N ALA A 675 18.21 4.57 11.73
CA ALA A 675 17.37 3.78 12.63
C ALA A 675 15.94 3.65 12.11
N VAL A 676 15.36 4.77 11.66
CA VAL A 676 14.02 4.80 11.10
C VAL A 676 13.99 4.00 9.79
N GLY A 677 14.91 4.26 8.86
CA GLY A 677 14.96 3.57 7.57
C GLY A 677 15.19 2.06 7.70
N SER A 678 16.18 1.65 8.49
CA SER A 678 16.47 0.22 8.75
C SER A 678 15.31 -0.46 9.48
N GLY A 679 14.64 0.24 10.39
CA GLY A 679 13.49 -0.29 11.12
C GLY A 679 12.25 -0.49 10.23
N LEU A 680 11.93 0.49 9.39
CA LEU A 680 10.85 0.38 8.40
C LEU A 680 11.12 -0.76 7.40
N LEU A 681 12.37 -0.87 6.94
CA LEU A 681 12.81 -1.95 6.07
C LEU A 681 12.65 -3.32 6.73
N ALA A 682 13.13 -3.46 7.97
CA ALA A 682 13.01 -4.70 8.73
C ALA A 682 11.55 -5.15 8.83
N GLY A 683 10.60 -4.24 9.06
CA GLY A 683 9.18 -4.57 9.05
C GLY A 683 8.61 -4.93 7.69
N LYS A 684 9.03 -4.21 6.63
CA LYS A 684 8.62 -4.51 5.26
C LYS A 684 9.14 -5.88 4.81
N LEU A 685 10.35 -6.28 5.21
CA LEU A 685 10.87 -7.63 4.98
C LEU A 685 10.13 -8.69 5.83
N ALA A 686 9.87 -8.40 7.12
CA ALA A 686 9.27 -9.35 8.05
C ALA A 686 7.84 -9.74 7.73
N ASP A 687 7.01 -8.71 7.59
CA ASP A 687 5.55 -8.78 7.63
C ASP A 687 4.93 -8.15 6.38
N ASN A 688 5.74 -7.83 5.37
CA ASN A 688 5.32 -7.17 4.13
C ASN A 688 4.56 -5.83 4.37
N SER A 689 4.80 -5.20 5.52
CA SER A 689 4.15 -3.96 5.91
C SER A 689 5.16 -3.03 6.57
N ALA A 690 5.27 -1.81 6.04
CA ALA A 690 6.06 -0.75 6.67
C ALA A 690 5.52 -0.40 8.07
N LEU A 691 4.22 -0.59 8.32
CA LEU A 691 3.62 -0.35 9.63
C LEU A 691 4.16 -1.29 10.70
N SER A 692 4.37 -2.57 10.34
CA SER A 692 5.05 -3.54 11.20
C SER A 692 6.49 -3.13 11.51
N GLY A 693 7.09 -2.25 10.70
CA GLY A 693 8.46 -1.76 10.85
C GLY A 693 8.63 -0.68 11.90
N LEU A 694 7.55 0.02 12.27
CA LEU A 694 7.63 1.09 13.28
C LEU A 694 8.10 0.59 14.64
N LYS A 695 7.85 -0.67 15.02
CA LYS A 695 8.40 -1.24 16.27
C LYS A 695 9.92 -1.32 16.25
N TYR A 696 10.51 -1.68 15.11
CA TYR A 696 11.95 -1.72 14.93
C TYR A 696 12.50 -0.29 14.82
N ALA A 697 11.85 0.60 14.07
CA ALA A 697 12.25 2.00 13.96
C ALA A 697 12.28 2.70 15.32
N LEU A 698 11.25 2.51 16.16
CA LEU A 698 11.18 3.02 17.53
C LEU A 698 12.28 2.42 18.41
N GLY A 699 12.46 1.10 18.38
CA GLY A 699 13.49 0.42 19.17
C GLY A 699 14.90 0.86 18.81
N LEU A 700 15.23 0.94 17.52
CA LEU A 700 16.53 1.37 17.02
C LEU A 700 16.78 2.87 17.27
N SER A 701 15.75 3.71 17.14
CA SER A 701 15.86 5.15 17.43
C SER A 701 16.05 5.38 18.92
N ALA A 702 15.32 4.66 19.78
CA ALA A 702 15.54 4.70 21.23
C ALA A 702 16.96 4.25 21.60
N LEU A 703 17.48 3.22 20.94
CA LEU A 703 18.86 2.78 21.14
C LEU A 703 19.88 3.86 20.72
N ALA A 704 19.69 4.53 19.58
CA ALA A 704 20.54 5.66 19.18
C ALA A 704 20.50 6.79 20.23
N LEU A 705 19.31 7.16 20.71
CA LEU A 705 19.17 8.20 21.73
C LEU A 705 19.89 7.86 23.02
N VAL A 706 19.78 6.63 23.49
CA VAL A 706 20.50 6.18 24.70
C VAL A 706 22.01 6.19 24.45
N ALA A 707 22.46 5.70 23.29
CA ALA A 707 23.87 5.62 22.99
C ALA A 707 24.54 7.00 22.87
N PHE A 708 23.90 7.96 22.18
CA PHE A 708 24.37 9.35 22.08
C PHE A 708 24.14 10.18 23.35
N ALA A 709 23.31 9.72 24.29
CA ALA A 709 23.19 10.36 25.61
C ALA A 709 24.32 9.93 26.56
N LEU A 710 24.96 8.78 26.29
CA LEU A 710 26.04 8.23 27.11
C LEU A 710 27.44 8.64 26.64
N VAL A 711 27.59 9.05 25.38
CA VAL A 711 28.84 9.49 24.73
C VAL A 711 28.76 10.99 24.53
#